data_AF-A0A8E0UUC6-F1
#
_entry.id   AF-A0A8E0UUC6-F1
#
_cell.length_a   1.000
_cell.length_b   1.000
_cell.length_c   1.000
_cell.angle_alpha   90.00
_cell.angle_beta   90.00
_cell.angle_gamma   90.00
#
_symmetry.space_group_name_H-M   'P 1'
#
loop_
_entity.id
_entity.type
_entity.pdbx_description
1 polymer ?
#
loop_
_entity_poly.entity_id
_entity_poly.type
_entity_poly.pdbx_seq_one_letter_code
_entity_poly.pdbx_strand_id
1 'polypeptide(L)'
;MTSKPASFHDEGQEVAKPTGLDAIHTVRIPLTEADSKRICRKTDRVILVILVWVYFLQILDKSVLGYGATFGLQADAHLTGNQYSLVGSIAPIAQLAWQPFSSFLIVKVPHRILMPSLVLGWGIAQTCMAACHSFAGLMAARFFLGLFEAGCMPLFSIITSQWYRRAEQPIRVAAWYSTNGLATIVAAALSYGLGHIKSDLLKEWQIIFLFVGLLTVITAPIVYWKMDNDIVSARFLTEQEKLQAMERLRANQTGAGSREFKLSHVVEAGLEPKTYLWIAMAMLLNIGASVTNVFGPLILKGLGFNKYTTTLLNMPFGALQWIVILLASYLAQKARLKGAILAAFMVPVVAGLAMLHALPHNGSVQGALMAGYYLLSFLFAGNPLVVSWMVGNTAGMTKKSIVMSLYQAASAAGNIVGPLLFSSADAPTYHPGLQACLGIFVALVAVVLIQWADLILLNKLQEKKRVRNGKPAEMVDRSMENHYHGAGGDEEDMQQEMGNNGLLDVTDRENDEFFPLGQPRPAPEDVPINTPSHPYQRQDQLSKSSARSTQIVYDNVNMRSSQAMSKAASTIAQSAGRYIYPAETSRHLATILGFPSRHSIASAYYDSACTDIASLASAISAFEPVRLYSRPEDLPKAQSMVNQAIPKYTGNASNISFIPFPTNHLWVRDTGPVYVHSTGDARSRRFAVNFRFREWGKRDEMESTDRAADGLDWPIMNAEQLDENATFARRVIESDLSPSPVTLVESRVCLEGGALVVDGDGTLLATESSIINDNRNAGLSRSEIEAELRRLLGVEKIIWFPGRKGLDVTDVHADAEVGFIRPGVVVLSRPHASVPRTWLDVYEEIREILTQSVDAKGRPFEIHTVDEPDPTIIGDLSYEEPATNYVNFYFVNGGLILPQFGDEIRDRAAVETFQKLCPGRVIRPVYVHALPRAGGVIHCATQPVIALEED
;
A
#
# COMPACT_ATOMS: atom_id res chain seq x y z
N MET A 1 21.46 -62.11 -18.15
CA MET A 1 22.47 -61.50 -17.27
C MET A 1 22.91 -60.18 -17.89
N THR A 2 23.21 -59.19 -17.04
CA THR A 2 23.75 -57.83 -17.32
C THR A 2 22.84 -56.74 -17.94
N SER A 3 22.34 -55.88 -17.03
CA SER A 3 22.37 -54.40 -17.01
C SER A 3 21.74 -53.55 -18.13
N LYS A 4 20.78 -52.68 -17.73
CA LYS A 4 20.68 -51.25 -18.10
C LYS A 4 19.85 -50.47 -17.03
N PRO A 5 20.03 -49.14 -16.91
CA PRO A 5 19.94 -48.39 -15.66
C PRO A 5 18.54 -47.83 -15.33
N ALA A 6 18.38 -47.48 -14.05
CA ALA A 6 17.18 -46.94 -13.42
C ALA A 6 16.77 -45.56 -13.96
N SER A 7 15.49 -45.42 -14.26
CA SER A 7 14.77 -44.15 -14.47
C SER A 7 14.46 -43.50 -13.13
N PHE A 8 14.82 -42.23 -12.98
CA PHE A 8 14.32 -41.36 -11.94
C PHE A 8 12.80 -41.19 -12.09
N HIS A 9 12.05 -41.61 -11.07
CA HIS A 9 10.68 -41.15 -10.86
C HIS A 9 10.76 -39.89 -9.99
N ASP A 10 10.36 -38.77 -10.60
CA ASP A 10 10.10 -37.49 -9.96
C ASP A 10 8.71 -37.57 -9.31
N GLU A 11 8.67 -37.85 -8.00
CA GLU A 11 7.45 -37.76 -7.19
C GLU A 11 7.29 -36.31 -6.70
N GLY A 12 6.54 -35.55 -7.49
CA GLY A 12 5.58 -34.53 -7.07
C GLY A 12 5.93 -33.68 -5.85
N GLN A 13 6.72 -32.62 -6.05
CA GLN A 13 6.55 -31.39 -5.28
C GLN A 13 5.19 -30.78 -5.63
N GLU A 14 4.23 -30.91 -4.71
CA GLU A 14 3.04 -30.07 -4.67
C GLU A 14 3.49 -28.62 -4.47
N VAL A 15 3.54 -27.86 -5.57
CA VAL A 15 3.81 -26.43 -5.57
C VAL A 15 2.69 -25.75 -4.78
N ALA A 16 2.99 -25.32 -3.56
CA ALA A 16 2.11 -24.45 -2.78
C ALA A 16 1.79 -23.21 -3.61
N LYS A 17 0.49 -22.99 -3.87
CA LYS A 17 0.01 -21.85 -4.65
C LYS A 17 0.27 -20.56 -3.88
N PRO A 18 1.02 -19.59 -4.45
CA PRO A 18 1.22 -18.31 -3.80
C PRO A 18 -0.10 -17.54 -3.79
N THR A 19 -0.58 -17.19 -2.60
CA THR A 19 -1.73 -16.31 -2.40
C THR A 19 -1.24 -14.94 -1.94
N GLY A 20 -1.23 -13.95 -2.83
CA GLY A 20 -1.01 -12.54 -2.46
C GLY A 20 -0.14 -11.78 -3.45
N LEU A 21 -0.32 -10.45 -3.49
CA LEU A 21 0.36 -9.50 -4.38
C LEU A 21 1.87 -9.33 -4.12
N ASP A 22 2.51 -10.25 -3.40
CA ASP A 22 3.90 -10.13 -2.94
C ASP A 22 4.93 -10.80 -3.87
N ALA A 23 4.48 -11.67 -4.79
CA ALA A 23 5.34 -12.20 -5.87
C ALA A 23 5.66 -11.16 -6.97
N ILE A 24 5.27 -9.89 -6.77
CA ILE A 24 5.16 -8.88 -7.83
C ILE A 24 6.38 -7.96 -7.95
N HIS A 25 7.23 -7.85 -6.93
CA HIS A 25 8.11 -6.68 -6.83
C HIS A 25 9.60 -6.89 -7.15
N THR A 26 10.12 -8.11 -7.20
CA THR A 26 11.59 -8.33 -7.16
C THR A 26 12.25 -8.91 -8.40
N VAL A 27 11.52 -9.31 -9.45
CA VAL A 27 12.14 -9.78 -10.71
C VAL A 27 11.69 -8.91 -11.88
N ARG A 28 12.59 -8.08 -12.44
CA ARG A 28 12.37 -7.46 -13.75
C ARG A 28 12.52 -8.54 -14.81
N ILE A 29 11.40 -8.99 -15.37
CA ILE A 29 11.39 -9.98 -16.46
C ILE A 29 11.52 -9.24 -17.79
N PRO A 30 12.44 -9.63 -18.70
CA PRO A 30 12.49 -9.05 -20.04
C PRO A 30 11.14 -9.29 -20.74
N LEU A 31 10.45 -8.20 -21.08
CA LEU A 31 9.15 -8.23 -21.76
C LEU A 31 9.33 -7.69 -23.18
N THR A 32 8.96 -8.47 -24.19
CA THR A 32 8.92 -7.99 -25.57
C THR A 32 7.57 -7.32 -25.88
N GLU A 33 7.51 -6.45 -26.90
CA GLU A 33 6.24 -5.87 -27.37
C GLU A 33 5.23 -6.95 -27.81
N ALA A 34 5.73 -8.07 -28.34
CA ALA A 34 4.91 -9.21 -28.74
C ALA A 34 4.21 -9.87 -27.54
N ASP A 35 4.93 -10.06 -26.43
CA ASP A 35 4.39 -10.62 -25.19
C ASP A 35 3.34 -9.69 -24.56
N SER A 36 3.62 -8.38 -24.54
CA SER A 36 2.67 -7.36 -24.06
C SER A 36 1.34 -7.39 -24.85
N LYS A 37 1.39 -7.49 -26.18
CA LYS A 37 0.19 -7.62 -27.03
C LYS A 37 -0.54 -8.95 -26.81
N ARG A 38 0.18 -10.05 -26.60
CA ARG A 38 -0.40 -11.37 -26.34
C ARG A 38 -1.18 -11.40 -25.02
N ILE A 39 -0.57 -10.88 -23.94
CA ILE A 39 -1.20 -10.76 -22.61
C ILE A 39 -2.43 -9.84 -22.69
N CYS A 40 -2.34 -8.72 -23.42
CA CYS A 40 -3.48 -7.84 -23.68
C CYS A 40 -4.66 -8.60 -24.27
N ARG A 41 -4.44 -9.34 -25.37
CA ARG A 41 -5.50 -10.07 -26.08
C ARG A 41 -6.13 -11.16 -25.22
N LYS A 42 -5.35 -11.83 -24.36
CA LYS A 42 -5.88 -12.79 -23.38
C LYS A 42 -6.79 -12.11 -22.37
N THR A 43 -6.35 -10.97 -21.83
CA THR A 43 -7.12 -10.15 -20.89
C THR A 43 -8.41 -9.64 -21.54
N ASP A 44 -8.36 -9.17 -22.78
CA ASP A 44 -9.53 -8.71 -23.55
C ASP A 44 -10.57 -9.84 -23.74
N ARG A 45 -10.13 -11.08 -23.99
CA ARG A 45 -11.05 -12.22 -24.18
C ARG A 45 -11.81 -12.63 -22.93
N VAL A 46 -11.29 -12.32 -21.74
CA VAL A 46 -11.90 -12.72 -20.46
C VAL A 46 -12.54 -11.52 -19.78
N ILE A 47 -11.75 -10.51 -19.42
CA ILE A 47 -12.20 -9.37 -18.61
C ILE A 47 -13.04 -8.40 -19.44
N LEU A 48 -12.55 -7.95 -20.60
CA LEU A 48 -13.31 -6.98 -21.42
C LEU A 48 -14.63 -7.57 -21.92
N VAL A 49 -14.67 -8.85 -22.31
CA VAL A 49 -15.92 -9.52 -22.73
C VAL A 49 -16.96 -9.50 -21.59
N ILE A 50 -16.54 -9.73 -20.34
CA ILE A 50 -17.43 -9.64 -19.18
C ILE A 50 -17.92 -8.20 -19.01
N LEU A 51 -17.03 -7.21 -19.02
CA LEU A 51 -17.41 -5.79 -18.86
C LEU A 51 -18.39 -5.34 -19.94
N VAL A 52 -18.14 -5.70 -21.21
CA VAL A 52 -19.01 -5.42 -22.36
C VAL A 52 -20.37 -6.07 -22.17
N TRP A 53 -20.42 -7.35 -21.79
CA TRP A 53 -21.68 -8.09 -21.59
C TRP A 53 -22.50 -7.53 -20.43
N VAL A 54 -21.88 -7.29 -19.28
CA VAL A 54 -22.57 -6.80 -18.09
C VAL A 54 -23.07 -5.37 -18.29
N TYR A 55 -22.28 -4.49 -18.91
CA TYR A 55 -22.74 -3.14 -19.22
C TYR A 55 -23.83 -3.14 -20.31
N PHE A 56 -23.76 -4.05 -21.29
CA PHE A 56 -24.85 -4.27 -22.25
C PHE A 56 -26.17 -4.63 -21.53
N LEU A 57 -26.13 -5.57 -20.58
CA LEU A 57 -27.31 -5.92 -19.78
C LEU A 57 -27.83 -4.74 -18.97
N GLN A 58 -26.94 -3.97 -18.35
CA GLN A 58 -27.33 -2.77 -17.59
C GLN A 58 -28.07 -1.75 -18.46
N ILE A 59 -27.59 -1.48 -19.68
CA ILE A 59 -28.29 -0.54 -20.58
C ILE A 59 -29.58 -1.15 -21.12
N LEU A 60 -29.58 -2.44 -21.45
CA LEU A 60 -30.78 -3.15 -21.86
C LEU A 60 -31.87 -3.03 -20.79
N ASP A 61 -31.50 -3.25 -19.52
CA ASP A 61 -32.40 -3.17 -18.38
C ASP A 61 -33.04 -1.78 -18.21
N LYS A 62 -32.27 -0.72 -18.38
CA LYS A 62 -32.76 0.68 -18.37
C LYS A 62 -33.70 0.98 -19.52
N SER A 63 -33.39 0.47 -20.71
CA SER A 63 -34.10 0.79 -21.95
C SER A 63 -35.52 0.19 -21.97
N VAL A 64 -35.72 -0.96 -21.33
CA VAL A 64 -37.00 -1.68 -21.32
C VAL A 64 -38.15 -0.86 -20.71
N LEU A 65 -37.90 0.10 -19.81
CA LEU A 65 -38.96 0.98 -19.30
C LEU A 65 -39.62 1.83 -20.39
N GLY A 66 -38.82 2.45 -21.25
CA GLY A 66 -39.31 3.27 -22.34
C GLY A 66 -40.16 2.46 -23.31
N TYR A 67 -39.74 1.23 -23.63
CA TYR A 67 -40.53 0.32 -24.45
C TYR A 67 -41.78 -0.18 -23.72
N GLY A 68 -41.71 -0.50 -22.43
CA GLY A 68 -42.87 -0.88 -21.61
C GLY A 68 -43.98 0.16 -21.68
N ALA A 69 -43.64 1.46 -21.68
CA ALA A 69 -44.62 2.54 -21.88
C ALA A 69 -45.31 2.48 -23.26
N THR A 70 -44.59 2.09 -24.32
CA THR A 70 -45.19 1.89 -25.66
C THR A 70 -46.12 0.67 -25.73
N PHE A 71 -45.90 -0.32 -24.86
CA PHE A 71 -46.67 -1.56 -24.75
C PHE A 71 -47.71 -1.56 -23.62
N GLY A 72 -48.12 -0.38 -23.13
CA GLY A 72 -49.29 -0.24 -22.26
C GLY A 72 -49.03 -0.21 -20.76
N LEU A 73 -47.77 -0.22 -20.30
CA LEU A 73 -47.40 -0.18 -18.87
C LEU A 73 -48.12 0.94 -18.09
N GLN A 74 -48.24 2.14 -18.67
CA GLN A 74 -48.85 3.29 -17.99
C GLN A 74 -50.35 3.06 -17.71
N ALA A 75 -51.05 2.44 -18.65
CA ALA A 75 -52.47 2.14 -18.50
C ALA A 75 -52.70 1.01 -17.49
N ASP A 76 -51.89 -0.05 -17.56
CA ASP A 76 -52.01 -1.24 -16.71
C ASP A 76 -51.61 -0.99 -15.25
N ALA A 77 -50.65 -0.10 -15.00
CA ALA A 77 -50.20 0.25 -13.65
C ALA A 77 -50.90 1.50 -13.06
N HIS A 78 -51.92 2.02 -13.77
CA HIS A 78 -52.72 3.20 -13.38
C HIS A 78 -51.88 4.44 -13.06
N LEU A 79 -50.84 4.72 -13.87
CA LEU A 79 -49.95 5.86 -13.66
C LEU A 79 -50.64 7.16 -14.10
N THR A 80 -50.72 8.14 -13.20
CA THR A 80 -51.37 9.45 -13.42
C THR A 80 -50.40 10.61 -13.23
N GLY A 81 -50.59 11.69 -13.99
CA GLY A 81 -49.77 12.91 -13.90
C GLY A 81 -48.28 12.63 -14.08
N ASN A 82 -47.47 13.08 -13.11
CA ASN A 82 -46.00 12.95 -13.14
C ASN A 82 -45.48 11.59 -12.63
N GLN A 83 -46.36 10.63 -12.34
CA GLN A 83 -45.96 9.35 -11.75
C GLN A 83 -45.04 8.52 -12.66
N TYR A 84 -45.24 8.55 -13.98
CA TYR A 84 -44.33 7.86 -14.91
C TYR A 84 -42.92 8.47 -14.86
N SER A 85 -42.82 9.80 -14.83
CA SER A 85 -41.54 10.50 -14.69
C SER A 85 -40.87 10.21 -13.34
N LEU A 86 -41.64 10.10 -12.26
CA LEU A 86 -41.14 9.70 -10.94
C LEU A 86 -40.63 8.24 -10.93
N VAL A 87 -41.36 7.31 -11.56
CA VAL A 87 -40.90 5.92 -11.76
C VAL A 87 -39.60 5.91 -12.56
N GLY A 88 -39.47 6.74 -13.59
CA GLY A 88 -38.20 6.87 -14.33
C GLY A 88 -37.04 7.43 -13.48
N SER A 89 -37.35 8.30 -12.51
CA SER A 89 -36.35 9.05 -11.74
C SER A 89 -35.91 8.36 -10.44
N ILE A 90 -36.70 7.45 -9.87
CA ILE A 90 -36.39 6.82 -8.57
C ILE A 90 -35.13 5.96 -8.60
N ALA A 91 -34.84 5.28 -9.71
CA ALA A 91 -33.63 4.47 -9.84
C ALA A 91 -32.36 5.36 -9.80
N PRO A 92 -32.26 6.45 -10.58
CA PRO A 92 -31.20 7.45 -10.40
C PRO A 92 -31.13 8.07 -8.99
N ILE A 93 -32.26 8.32 -8.33
CA ILE A 93 -32.28 8.83 -6.95
C ILE A 93 -31.65 7.82 -5.98
N ALA A 94 -32.02 6.54 -6.10
CA ALA A 94 -31.43 5.47 -5.31
C ALA A 94 -29.92 5.34 -5.57
N GLN A 95 -29.48 5.47 -6.83
CA GLN A 95 -28.07 5.49 -7.20
C GLN A 95 -27.32 6.63 -6.50
N LEU A 96 -27.87 7.84 -6.55
CA LEU A 96 -27.28 9.02 -5.91
C LEU A 96 -27.10 8.82 -4.39
N ALA A 97 -28.13 8.31 -3.70
CA ALA A 97 -28.09 8.08 -2.26
C ALA A 97 -27.13 6.94 -1.87
N TRP A 98 -27.04 5.89 -2.69
CA TRP A 98 -26.25 4.69 -2.41
C TRP A 98 -24.77 4.79 -2.87
N GLN A 99 -24.40 5.87 -3.57
CA GLN A 99 -23.07 6.05 -4.15
C GLN A 99 -21.91 6.01 -3.13
N PRO A 100 -21.99 6.66 -1.95
CA PRO A 100 -20.89 6.62 -0.97
C PRO A 100 -20.69 5.21 -0.40
N PHE A 101 -21.78 4.50 -0.12
CA PHE A 101 -21.75 3.13 0.37
C PHE A 101 -21.22 2.16 -0.69
N SER A 102 -21.63 2.32 -1.94
CA SER A 102 -21.08 1.54 -3.07
C SER A 102 -19.57 1.73 -3.20
N SER A 103 -19.07 2.95 -2.98
CA SER A 103 -17.64 3.26 -3.02
C SER A 103 -16.86 2.53 -1.91
N PHE A 104 -17.44 2.43 -0.72
CA PHE A 104 -16.88 1.63 0.39
C PHE A 104 -16.87 0.12 0.06
N LEU A 105 -17.97 -0.41 -0.47
CA LEU A 105 -18.08 -1.82 -0.85
C LEU A 105 -17.05 -2.23 -1.92
N ILE A 106 -16.81 -1.37 -2.92
CA ILE A 106 -15.86 -1.65 -4.00
C ILE A 106 -14.43 -1.81 -3.47
N VAL A 107 -14.07 -1.11 -2.39
CA VAL A 107 -12.74 -1.20 -1.78
C VAL A 107 -12.61 -2.42 -0.87
N LYS A 108 -13.68 -2.75 -0.12
CA LYS A 108 -13.65 -3.82 0.90
C LYS A 108 -13.96 -5.21 0.34
N VAL A 109 -14.80 -5.31 -0.69
CA VAL A 109 -15.31 -6.60 -1.18
C VAL A 109 -14.59 -6.98 -2.49
N PRO A 110 -14.04 -8.22 -2.59
CA PRO A 110 -13.43 -8.71 -3.82
C PRO A 110 -14.39 -8.62 -5.01
N HIS A 111 -13.88 -8.14 -6.15
CA HIS A 111 -14.70 -7.88 -7.35
C HIS A 111 -15.46 -9.11 -7.83
N ARG A 112 -14.85 -10.30 -7.73
CA ARG A 112 -15.45 -11.60 -8.07
C ARG A 112 -16.75 -11.89 -7.31
N ILE A 113 -16.89 -11.38 -6.09
CA ILE A 113 -18.11 -11.54 -5.29
C ILE A 113 -19.04 -10.36 -5.54
N LEU A 114 -18.50 -9.14 -5.51
CA LEU A 114 -19.29 -7.93 -5.60
C LEU A 114 -20.06 -7.81 -6.93
N MET A 115 -19.41 -7.98 -8.08
CA MET A 115 -20.08 -7.79 -9.37
C MET A 115 -21.25 -8.77 -9.57
N PRO A 116 -21.08 -10.10 -9.38
CA PRO A 116 -22.21 -11.03 -9.50
C PRO A 116 -23.33 -10.76 -8.52
N SER A 117 -23.02 -10.35 -7.27
CA SER A 117 -24.04 -10.00 -6.29
C SER A 117 -24.86 -8.78 -6.73
N LEU A 118 -24.23 -7.76 -7.30
CA LEU A 118 -24.94 -6.64 -7.90
C LEU A 118 -25.79 -7.11 -9.09
N VAL A 119 -25.22 -7.93 -10.00
CA VAL A 119 -25.93 -8.49 -11.20
C VAL A 119 -27.18 -9.23 -10.79
N LEU A 120 -27.05 -10.10 -9.79
CA LEU A 120 -28.16 -10.87 -9.28
C LEU A 120 -29.23 -9.96 -8.64
N GLY A 121 -28.81 -9.02 -7.80
CA GLY A 121 -29.71 -8.09 -7.13
C GLY A 121 -30.53 -7.23 -8.10
N TRP A 122 -29.89 -6.63 -9.11
CA TRP A 122 -30.62 -5.81 -10.09
C TRP A 122 -31.44 -6.67 -11.06
N GLY A 123 -30.96 -7.87 -11.42
CA GLY A 123 -31.73 -8.81 -12.27
C GLY A 123 -33.00 -9.32 -11.60
N ILE A 124 -32.94 -9.60 -10.28
CA ILE A 124 -34.13 -9.94 -9.49
C ILE A 124 -35.08 -8.73 -9.43
N ALA A 125 -34.58 -7.54 -9.12
CA ALA A 125 -35.39 -6.32 -9.10
C ALA A 125 -36.07 -6.04 -10.46
N GLN A 126 -35.35 -6.29 -11.56
CA GLN A 126 -35.89 -6.20 -12.92
C GLN A 126 -37.01 -7.22 -13.15
N THR A 127 -36.78 -8.47 -12.77
CA THR A 127 -37.77 -9.54 -12.90
C THR A 127 -39.03 -9.24 -12.09
N CYS A 128 -38.89 -8.68 -10.89
CA CYS A 128 -40.00 -8.28 -10.03
C CYS A 128 -40.88 -7.18 -10.64
N MET A 129 -40.38 -6.36 -11.58
CA MET A 129 -41.21 -5.36 -12.25
C MET A 129 -42.32 -5.98 -13.10
N ALA A 130 -42.11 -7.18 -13.63
CA ALA A 130 -43.16 -7.91 -14.35
C ALA A 130 -44.36 -8.25 -13.43
N ALA A 131 -44.14 -8.37 -12.12
CA ALA A 131 -45.18 -8.67 -11.13
C ALA A 131 -45.85 -7.41 -10.54
N CYS A 132 -45.45 -6.20 -10.97
CA CYS A 132 -45.94 -4.96 -10.38
C CYS A 132 -47.19 -4.44 -11.11
N HIS A 133 -48.28 -4.21 -10.36
CA HIS A 133 -49.56 -3.68 -10.89
C HIS A 133 -49.91 -2.28 -10.37
N SER A 134 -49.01 -1.64 -9.63
CA SER A 134 -49.26 -0.34 -9.00
C SER A 134 -48.02 0.54 -9.03
N PHE A 135 -48.24 1.86 -8.90
CA PHE A 135 -47.17 2.85 -8.76
C PHE A 135 -46.20 2.48 -7.62
N ALA A 136 -46.70 2.09 -6.45
CA ALA A 136 -45.86 1.76 -5.30
C ALA A 136 -44.97 0.53 -5.56
N GLY A 137 -45.50 -0.50 -6.21
CA GLY A 137 -44.73 -1.69 -6.59
C GLY A 137 -43.61 -1.35 -7.57
N LEU A 138 -43.93 -0.58 -8.62
CA LEU A 138 -42.95 -0.14 -9.61
C LEU A 138 -41.87 0.76 -8.99
N MET A 139 -42.24 1.64 -8.05
CA MET A 139 -41.30 2.49 -7.32
C MET A 139 -40.33 1.66 -6.48
N ALA A 140 -40.82 0.67 -5.73
CA ALA A 140 -39.98 -0.20 -4.90
C ALA A 140 -39.03 -1.04 -5.75
N ALA A 141 -39.53 -1.70 -6.80
CA ALA A 141 -38.70 -2.52 -7.67
C ALA A 141 -37.60 -1.69 -8.37
N ARG A 142 -37.95 -0.48 -8.85
CA ARG A 142 -36.95 0.44 -9.43
C ARG A 142 -35.97 1.00 -8.42
N PHE A 143 -36.39 1.26 -7.18
CA PHE A 143 -35.48 1.71 -6.12
C PHE A 143 -34.38 0.67 -5.88
N PHE A 144 -34.74 -0.61 -5.74
CA PHE A 144 -33.75 -1.68 -5.58
C PHE A 144 -32.88 -1.87 -6.82
N LEU A 145 -33.45 -1.77 -8.03
CA LEU A 145 -32.67 -1.78 -9.26
C LEU A 145 -31.61 -0.67 -9.25
N GLY A 146 -32.00 0.56 -8.89
CA GLY A 146 -31.07 1.68 -8.75
C GLY A 146 -29.99 1.43 -7.69
N LEU A 147 -30.37 0.90 -6.53
CA LEU A 147 -29.45 0.58 -5.44
C LEU A 147 -28.35 -0.40 -5.87
N PHE A 148 -28.71 -1.50 -6.53
CA PHE A 148 -27.73 -2.50 -6.99
C PHE A 148 -26.90 -2.01 -8.18
N GLU A 149 -27.45 -1.17 -9.06
CA GLU A 149 -26.70 -0.64 -10.20
C GLU A 149 -25.69 0.47 -9.84
N ALA A 150 -25.84 1.12 -8.67
CA ALA A 150 -25.03 2.28 -8.28
C ALA A 150 -23.52 2.01 -8.31
N GLY A 151 -23.11 0.80 -7.92
CA GLY A 151 -21.70 0.39 -7.85
C GLY A 151 -21.09 -0.06 -9.18
N CYS A 152 -21.89 -0.33 -10.22
CA CYS A 152 -21.40 -1.00 -11.44
C CYS A 152 -20.40 -0.15 -12.24
N MET A 153 -20.71 1.13 -12.46
CA MET A 153 -19.87 2.01 -13.28
C MET A 153 -18.49 2.32 -12.66
N PRO A 154 -18.41 2.69 -11.37
CA PRO A 154 -17.11 2.82 -10.70
C PRO A 154 -16.32 1.50 -10.69
N LEU A 155 -17.01 0.37 -10.47
CA LEU A 155 -16.40 -0.95 -10.48
C LEU A 155 -15.79 -1.31 -11.85
N PHE A 156 -16.49 -1.05 -12.97
CA PHE A 156 -15.94 -1.24 -14.32
C PHE A 156 -14.72 -0.38 -14.59
N SER A 157 -14.73 0.86 -14.09
CA SER A 157 -13.61 1.79 -14.27
C SER A 157 -12.38 1.32 -13.49
N ILE A 158 -12.56 0.86 -12.25
CA ILE A 158 -11.48 0.31 -11.41
C ILE A 158 -10.91 -0.96 -12.05
N ILE A 159 -11.75 -1.90 -12.47
CA ILE A 159 -11.30 -3.12 -13.17
C ILE A 159 -10.55 -2.74 -14.45
N THR A 160 -11.05 -1.80 -15.25
CA THR A 160 -10.34 -1.36 -16.46
C THR A 160 -8.96 -0.76 -16.12
N SER A 161 -8.83 -0.02 -15.02
CA SER A 161 -7.56 0.56 -14.59
C SER A 161 -6.56 -0.48 -14.03
N GLN A 162 -7.06 -1.55 -13.40
CA GLN A 162 -6.25 -2.62 -12.81
C GLN A 162 -5.67 -3.56 -13.86
N TRP A 163 -6.38 -3.79 -14.98
CA TRP A 163 -6.00 -4.80 -15.98
C TRP A 163 -5.32 -4.22 -17.24
N TYR A 164 -5.36 -2.90 -17.46
CA TYR A 164 -4.92 -2.27 -18.71
C TYR A 164 -3.96 -1.09 -18.52
N ARG A 165 -3.06 -0.88 -19.49
CA ARG A 165 -2.15 0.28 -19.49
C ARG A 165 -2.88 1.62 -19.70
N ARG A 166 -2.32 2.75 -19.25
CA ARG A 166 -2.94 4.09 -19.44
C ARG A 166 -3.25 4.39 -20.92
N ALA A 167 -2.32 4.08 -21.83
CA ALA A 167 -2.53 4.21 -23.28
C ALA A 167 -3.65 3.30 -23.82
N GLU A 168 -3.96 2.22 -23.10
CA GLU A 168 -4.90 1.19 -23.51
C GLU A 168 -6.31 1.44 -22.97
N GLN A 169 -6.45 2.01 -21.78
CA GLN A 169 -7.75 2.21 -21.10
C GLN A 169 -8.81 2.92 -21.97
N PRO A 170 -8.52 4.02 -22.72
CA PRO A 170 -9.54 4.75 -23.48
C PRO A 170 -10.35 3.91 -24.47
N ILE A 171 -9.70 3.02 -25.23
CA ILE A 171 -10.40 2.21 -26.24
C ILE A 171 -11.21 1.08 -25.59
N ARG A 172 -10.82 0.60 -24.40
CA ARG A 172 -11.57 -0.41 -23.64
C ARG A 172 -12.79 0.22 -22.98
N VAL A 173 -12.63 1.43 -22.43
CA VAL A 173 -13.75 2.27 -21.97
C VAL A 173 -14.73 2.48 -23.11
N ALA A 174 -14.26 2.88 -24.29
CA ALA A 174 -15.11 3.02 -25.47
C ALA A 174 -15.80 1.71 -25.87
N ALA A 175 -15.11 0.57 -25.80
CA ALA A 175 -15.67 -0.73 -26.18
C ALA A 175 -16.88 -1.11 -25.32
N TRP A 176 -16.76 -1.08 -23.98
CA TRP A 176 -17.91 -1.36 -23.14
C TRP A 176 -18.95 -0.23 -23.20
N TYR A 177 -18.57 1.05 -23.25
CA TYR A 177 -19.54 2.15 -23.34
C TYR A 177 -20.36 2.12 -24.64
N SER A 178 -19.76 1.66 -25.74
CA SER A 178 -20.42 1.55 -27.06
C SER A 178 -21.62 0.60 -27.05
N THR A 179 -21.71 -0.31 -26.06
CA THR A 179 -22.88 -1.19 -25.96
C THR A 179 -24.17 -0.45 -25.65
N ASN A 180 -24.12 0.84 -25.31
CA ASN A 180 -25.31 1.68 -25.25
C ASN A 180 -26.11 1.66 -26.57
N GLY A 181 -25.41 1.74 -27.70
CA GLY A 181 -26.03 1.62 -29.02
C GLY A 181 -26.50 0.20 -29.33
N LEU A 182 -25.69 -0.82 -29.02
CA LEU A 182 -26.05 -2.23 -29.22
C LEU A 182 -27.27 -2.64 -28.38
N ALA A 183 -27.33 -2.22 -27.12
CA ALA A 183 -28.45 -2.46 -26.22
C ALA A 183 -29.71 -1.79 -26.76
N THR A 184 -29.63 -0.59 -27.33
CA THR A 184 -30.77 0.06 -27.99
C THR A 184 -31.29 -0.74 -29.18
N ILE A 185 -30.40 -1.27 -30.03
CA ILE A 185 -30.76 -2.13 -31.17
C ILE A 185 -31.45 -3.42 -30.68
N VAL A 186 -30.84 -4.10 -29.70
CA VAL A 186 -31.36 -5.37 -29.18
C VAL A 186 -32.64 -5.16 -28.38
N ALA A 187 -32.75 -4.09 -27.59
CA ALA A 187 -33.97 -3.74 -26.87
C ALA A 187 -35.13 -3.49 -27.84
N ALA A 188 -34.89 -2.77 -28.95
CA ALA A 188 -35.87 -2.58 -30.01
C ALA A 188 -36.26 -3.93 -30.67
N ALA A 189 -35.29 -4.78 -31.00
CA ALA A 189 -35.54 -6.09 -31.61
C ALA A 189 -36.34 -7.02 -30.70
N LEU A 190 -35.94 -7.12 -29.42
CA LEU A 190 -36.60 -7.93 -28.41
C LEU A 190 -38.01 -7.42 -28.12
N SER A 191 -38.18 -6.11 -27.97
CA SER A 191 -39.49 -5.52 -27.72
C SER A 191 -40.43 -5.71 -28.91
N TYR A 192 -39.91 -5.62 -30.15
CA TYR A 192 -40.68 -5.96 -31.34
C TYR A 192 -41.07 -7.45 -31.33
N GLY A 193 -40.13 -8.38 -31.13
CA GLY A 193 -40.39 -9.82 -31.16
C GLY A 193 -41.34 -10.29 -30.05
N LEU A 194 -41.01 -9.98 -28.79
CA LEU A 194 -41.79 -10.36 -27.62
C LEU A 194 -43.14 -9.64 -27.55
N GLY A 195 -43.23 -8.42 -28.08
CA GLY A 195 -44.49 -7.67 -28.18
C GLY A 195 -45.53 -8.24 -29.16
N HIS A 196 -45.20 -9.32 -29.90
CA HIS A 196 -46.18 -10.08 -30.68
C HIS A 196 -46.76 -11.27 -29.90
N ILE A 197 -46.17 -11.64 -28.76
CA ILE A 197 -46.66 -12.75 -27.94
C ILE A 197 -47.92 -12.28 -27.22
N LYS A 198 -49.06 -12.82 -27.64
CA LYS A 198 -50.35 -12.60 -26.98
C LYS A 198 -50.62 -13.75 -26.04
N SER A 199 -50.60 -13.47 -24.74
CA SER A 199 -50.93 -14.42 -23.68
C SER A 199 -52.09 -13.88 -22.86
N ASP A 200 -52.97 -14.78 -22.40
CA ASP A 200 -54.06 -14.43 -21.50
C ASP A 200 -53.56 -14.19 -20.06
N LEU A 201 -52.37 -14.69 -19.72
CA LEU A 201 -51.78 -14.64 -18.37
C LEU A 201 -50.85 -13.44 -18.17
N LEU A 202 -50.04 -13.09 -19.18
CA LEU A 202 -49.03 -12.03 -19.10
C LEU A 202 -49.19 -11.02 -20.23
N LYS A 203 -49.12 -9.73 -19.88
CA LYS A 203 -49.15 -8.62 -20.84
C LYS A 203 -47.83 -8.50 -21.61
N GLU A 204 -47.90 -7.89 -22.79
CA GLU A 204 -46.77 -7.66 -23.70
C GLU A 204 -45.56 -7.07 -22.95
N TRP A 205 -45.76 -6.05 -22.11
CA TRP A 205 -44.68 -5.43 -21.35
C TRP A 205 -44.11 -6.34 -20.24
N GLN A 206 -44.95 -7.11 -19.53
CA GLN A 206 -44.51 -8.02 -18.46
C GLN A 206 -43.56 -9.10 -19.00
N ILE A 207 -43.84 -9.61 -20.20
CA ILE A 207 -42.99 -10.60 -20.88
C ILE A 207 -41.61 -10.02 -21.17
N ILE A 208 -41.53 -8.76 -21.61
CA ILE A 208 -40.25 -8.10 -21.91
C ILE A 208 -39.42 -7.95 -20.62
N PHE A 209 -40.01 -7.44 -19.52
CA PHE A 209 -39.31 -7.30 -18.24
C PHE A 209 -38.86 -8.66 -17.67
N LEU A 210 -39.71 -9.68 -17.75
CA LEU A 210 -39.41 -11.03 -17.28
C LEU A 210 -38.25 -11.65 -18.06
N PHE A 211 -38.28 -11.56 -19.39
CA PHE A 211 -37.23 -12.12 -20.24
C PHE A 211 -35.87 -11.48 -19.97
N VAL A 212 -35.82 -10.14 -19.96
CA VAL A 212 -34.57 -9.40 -19.76
C VAL A 212 -34.06 -9.60 -18.32
N GLY A 213 -34.93 -9.55 -17.32
CA GLY A 213 -34.56 -9.80 -15.93
C GLY A 213 -33.99 -11.20 -15.70
N LEU A 214 -34.61 -12.25 -16.28
CA LEU A 214 -34.10 -13.62 -16.18
C LEU A 214 -32.77 -13.81 -16.92
N LEU A 215 -32.58 -13.17 -18.07
CA LEU A 215 -31.31 -13.17 -18.79
C LEU A 215 -30.18 -12.60 -17.91
N THR A 216 -30.48 -11.53 -17.17
CA THR A 216 -29.55 -10.94 -16.20
C THR A 216 -29.29 -11.88 -15.01
N VAL A 217 -30.34 -12.50 -14.44
CA VAL A 217 -30.19 -13.45 -13.31
C VAL A 217 -29.32 -14.65 -13.69
N ILE A 218 -29.50 -15.22 -14.88
CA ILE A 218 -28.69 -16.35 -15.38
C ILE A 218 -27.24 -15.92 -15.64
N THR A 219 -27.00 -14.65 -15.95
CA THR A 219 -25.66 -14.12 -16.17
C THR A 219 -24.84 -14.08 -14.88
N ALA A 220 -25.45 -13.81 -13.72
CA ALA A 220 -24.74 -13.68 -12.44
C ALA A 220 -23.81 -14.87 -12.10
N PRO A 221 -24.26 -16.15 -12.11
CA PRO A 221 -23.37 -17.28 -11.83
C PRO A 221 -22.26 -17.45 -12.87
N ILE A 222 -22.52 -17.10 -14.14
CA ILE A 222 -21.51 -17.17 -15.22
C ILE A 222 -20.39 -16.16 -14.95
N VAL A 223 -20.74 -14.93 -14.53
CA VAL A 223 -19.77 -13.89 -14.17
C VAL A 223 -18.96 -14.32 -12.94
N TYR A 224 -19.59 -14.90 -11.90
CA TYR A 224 -18.89 -15.42 -10.73
C TYR A 224 -17.85 -16.50 -11.07
N TRP A 225 -18.20 -17.38 -12.01
CA TRP A 225 -17.29 -18.46 -12.41
C TRP A 225 -16.14 -17.97 -13.30
N LYS A 226 -16.37 -16.99 -14.18
CA LYS A 226 -15.33 -16.50 -15.12
C LYS A 226 -14.46 -15.37 -14.58
N MET A 227 -14.94 -14.56 -13.64
CA MET A 227 -14.20 -13.38 -13.19
C MET A 227 -13.15 -13.73 -12.14
N ASP A 228 -11.98 -13.12 -12.27
CA ASP A 228 -10.87 -13.19 -11.31
C ASP A 228 -10.67 -11.83 -10.63
N ASN A 229 -10.14 -11.81 -9.41
CA ASN A 229 -10.04 -10.58 -8.61
C ASN A 229 -8.87 -9.69 -9.06
N ASP A 230 -7.68 -10.28 -9.14
CA ASP A 230 -6.41 -9.61 -9.40
C ASP A 230 -5.54 -10.45 -10.35
N ILE A 231 -4.50 -9.85 -10.94
CA ILE A 231 -3.59 -10.50 -11.90
C ILE A 231 -2.94 -11.76 -11.31
N VAL A 232 -2.55 -11.73 -10.03
CA VAL A 232 -1.94 -12.87 -9.33
C VAL A 232 -2.91 -14.05 -9.22
N SER A 233 -4.20 -13.74 -9.02
CA SER A 233 -5.27 -14.74 -8.93
C SER A 233 -5.84 -15.17 -10.30
N ALA A 234 -5.34 -14.61 -11.40
CA ALA A 234 -5.89 -14.83 -12.74
C ALA A 234 -5.75 -16.30 -13.16
N ARG A 235 -6.88 -16.99 -13.34
CA ARG A 235 -6.90 -18.41 -13.73
C ARG A 235 -6.56 -18.62 -15.21
N PHE A 236 -6.63 -17.57 -16.02
CA PHE A 236 -6.40 -17.63 -17.47
C PHE A 236 -4.97 -17.24 -17.90
N LEU A 237 -4.12 -16.80 -16.96
CA LEU A 237 -2.70 -16.48 -17.18
C LEU A 237 -1.81 -17.57 -16.57
N THR A 238 -0.72 -17.93 -17.24
CA THR A 238 0.32 -18.81 -16.65
C THR A 238 1.13 -18.05 -15.60
N GLU A 239 1.85 -18.75 -14.70
CA GLU A 239 2.67 -18.09 -13.66
C GLU A 239 3.68 -17.07 -14.24
N GLN A 240 4.34 -17.41 -15.36
CA GLN A 240 5.22 -16.47 -16.07
C GLN A 240 4.45 -15.28 -16.68
N GLU A 241 3.26 -15.51 -17.24
CA GLU A 241 2.43 -14.45 -17.83
C GLU A 241 1.85 -13.51 -16.77
N LYS A 242 1.61 -13.99 -15.54
CA LYS A 242 1.20 -13.15 -14.40
C LYS A 242 2.31 -12.17 -14.06
N LEU A 243 3.55 -12.66 -13.94
CA LEU A 243 4.71 -11.82 -13.66
C LEU A 243 4.93 -10.76 -14.76
N GLN A 244 4.82 -11.17 -16.03
CA GLN A 244 4.90 -10.26 -17.18
C GLN A 244 3.73 -9.26 -17.26
N ALA A 245 2.52 -9.66 -16.90
CA ALA A 245 1.33 -8.80 -16.89
C ALA A 245 1.45 -7.70 -15.81
N MET A 246 2.05 -8.02 -14.68
CA MET A 246 2.35 -7.06 -13.61
C MET A 246 3.45 -6.08 -14.00
N GLU A 247 4.54 -6.55 -14.62
CA GLU A 247 5.59 -5.68 -15.16
C GLU A 247 5.03 -4.70 -16.21
N ARG A 248 4.15 -5.19 -17.09
CA ARG A 248 3.46 -4.37 -18.10
C ARG A 248 2.64 -3.23 -17.49
N LEU A 249 2.05 -3.44 -16.33
CA LEU A 249 1.21 -2.44 -15.65
C LEU A 249 2.01 -1.55 -14.69
N ARG A 250 3.27 -1.91 -14.38
CA ARG A 250 4.23 -1.13 -13.60
C ARG A 250 4.48 0.27 -14.21
N ALA A 251 4.46 0.36 -15.55
CA ALA A 251 4.61 1.62 -16.31
C ALA A 251 3.43 2.61 -16.18
N ASN A 252 2.30 2.21 -15.58
CA ASN A 252 1.11 3.06 -15.52
C ASN A 252 1.17 4.20 -14.52
N GLN A 253 2.21 4.26 -13.69
CA GLN A 253 2.42 5.35 -12.76
C GLN A 253 1.17 5.76 -11.91
N THR A 254 0.32 4.82 -11.49
CA THR A 254 -1.02 5.13 -10.90
C THR A 254 -1.32 4.44 -9.57
N GLY A 255 -0.32 3.81 -8.93
CA GLY A 255 -0.54 3.00 -7.75
C GLY A 255 -1.27 1.70 -8.11
N ALA A 256 -0.61 0.56 -7.88
CA ALA A 256 -1.25 -0.74 -8.05
C ALA A 256 -2.23 -0.98 -6.90
N GLY A 257 -3.52 -0.75 -7.13
CA GLY A 257 -4.61 -1.36 -6.35
C GLY A 257 -4.56 -1.16 -4.83
N SER A 258 -4.20 0.02 -4.32
CA SER A 258 -4.27 0.30 -2.88
C SER A 258 -5.72 0.09 -2.39
N ARG A 259 -5.90 -0.72 -1.33
CA ARG A 259 -7.19 -0.93 -0.66
C ARG A 259 -7.41 0.02 0.51
N GLU A 260 -6.57 1.05 0.61
CA GLU A 260 -6.61 2.04 1.67
C GLU A 260 -7.36 3.30 1.22
N PHE A 261 -8.35 3.70 2.02
CA PHE A 261 -9.11 4.92 1.77
C PHE A 261 -8.39 6.11 2.43
N LYS A 262 -7.61 6.87 1.66
CA LYS A 262 -6.87 8.03 2.14
C LYS A 262 -7.75 9.28 2.21
N LEU A 263 -8.01 9.80 3.42
CA LEU A 263 -8.85 11.00 3.60
C LEU A 263 -8.20 12.27 2.99
N SER A 264 -6.87 12.34 2.93
CA SER A 264 -6.14 13.43 2.27
C SER A 264 -6.51 13.57 0.78
N HIS A 265 -6.66 12.45 0.08
CA HIS A 265 -7.07 12.43 -1.33
C HIS A 265 -8.50 12.97 -1.52
N VAL A 266 -9.38 12.77 -0.53
CA VAL A 266 -10.76 13.30 -0.52
C VAL A 266 -10.75 14.81 -0.40
N VAL A 267 -10.00 15.33 0.57
CA VAL A 267 -9.90 16.78 0.81
C VAL A 267 -9.29 17.47 -0.40
N GLU A 268 -8.27 16.88 -1.02
CA GLU A 268 -7.69 17.43 -2.24
C GLU A 268 -8.70 17.45 -3.39
N ALA A 269 -9.42 16.35 -3.65
CA ALA A 269 -10.44 16.31 -4.70
C ALA A 269 -11.52 17.39 -4.51
N GLY A 270 -11.90 17.67 -3.26
CA GLY A 270 -12.89 18.69 -2.91
C GLY A 270 -12.40 20.14 -3.02
N LEU A 271 -11.09 20.39 -3.04
CA LEU A 271 -10.54 21.75 -3.17
C LEU A 271 -10.19 22.13 -4.61
N GLU A 272 -10.26 21.19 -5.54
CA GLU A 272 -9.80 21.39 -6.92
C GLU A 272 -10.90 21.87 -7.88
N PRO A 273 -10.70 23.00 -8.58
CA PRO A 273 -11.65 23.49 -9.59
C PRO A 273 -11.97 22.49 -10.70
N LYS A 274 -10.96 21.74 -11.19
CA LYS A 274 -11.15 20.71 -12.22
C LYS A 274 -12.19 19.64 -11.86
N THR A 275 -12.32 19.28 -10.58
CA THR A 275 -13.31 18.29 -10.12
C THR A 275 -14.74 18.78 -10.36
N TYR A 276 -15.01 20.04 -10.05
CA TYR A 276 -16.33 20.65 -10.24
C TYR A 276 -16.70 20.81 -11.71
N LEU A 277 -15.72 21.06 -12.56
CA LEU A 277 -15.91 21.13 -14.00
C LEU A 277 -16.20 19.75 -14.62
N TRP A 278 -15.60 18.65 -14.11
CA TRP A 278 -16.00 17.28 -14.45
C TRP A 278 -17.45 16.98 -14.07
N ILE A 279 -17.86 17.37 -12.86
CA ILE A 279 -19.23 17.23 -12.36
C ILE A 279 -20.21 18.00 -13.26
N ALA A 280 -19.89 19.25 -13.62
CA ALA A 280 -20.72 20.07 -14.48
C ALA A 280 -20.89 19.44 -15.88
N MET A 281 -19.81 18.96 -16.51
CA MET A 281 -19.90 18.29 -17.81
C MET A 281 -20.74 17.01 -17.74
N ALA A 282 -20.54 16.18 -16.72
CA ALA A 282 -21.29 14.96 -16.51
C ALA A 282 -22.79 15.23 -16.36
N MET A 283 -23.16 16.24 -15.56
CA MET A 283 -24.54 16.63 -15.36
C MET A 283 -25.17 17.12 -16.67
N LEU A 284 -24.55 18.08 -17.36
CA LEU A 284 -25.10 18.66 -18.59
C LEU A 284 -25.28 17.61 -19.70
N LEU A 285 -24.33 16.69 -19.86
CA LEU A 285 -24.44 15.58 -20.82
C LEU A 285 -25.61 14.64 -20.49
N ASN A 286 -25.78 14.26 -19.22
CA ASN A 286 -26.80 13.30 -18.81
C ASN A 286 -28.21 13.90 -18.76
N ILE A 287 -28.34 15.23 -18.54
CA ILE A 287 -29.61 15.92 -18.74
C ILE A 287 -30.10 15.70 -20.17
N GLY A 288 -29.24 15.95 -21.17
CA GLY A 288 -29.58 15.72 -22.57
C GLY A 288 -29.84 14.24 -22.90
N ALA A 289 -29.02 13.32 -22.37
CA ALA A 289 -29.13 11.91 -22.67
C ALA A 289 -30.42 11.28 -22.11
N SER A 290 -30.84 11.69 -20.91
CA SER A 290 -32.07 11.22 -20.29
C SER A 290 -33.32 11.56 -21.11
N VAL A 291 -33.34 12.75 -21.71
CA VAL A 291 -34.42 13.17 -22.62
C VAL A 291 -34.54 12.17 -23.79
N THR A 292 -33.43 11.83 -24.43
CA THR A 292 -33.46 10.91 -25.58
C THR A 292 -33.81 9.48 -25.17
N ASN A 293 -33.35 9.00 -24.01
CA ASN A 293 -33.62 7.63 -23.56
C ASN A 293 -35.07 7.42 -23.09
N VAL A 294 -35.64 8.36 -22.34
CA VAL A 294 -37.00 8.22 -21.78
C VAL A 294 -38.06 8.63 -22.80
N PHE A 295 -37.79 9.67 -23.59
CA PHE A 295 -38.77 10.23 -24.52
C PHE A 295 -38.49 9.89 -25.99
N GLY A 296 -37.37 9.28 -26.36
CA GLY A 296 -37.06 8.93 -27.76
C GLY A 296 -38.19 8.14 -28.45
N PRO A 297 -38.67 7.01 -27.89
CA PRO A 297 -39.81 6.29 -28.43
C PRO A 297 -41.12 7.11 -28.44
N LEU A 298 -41.31 8.02 -27.48
CA LEU A 298 -42.48 8.91 -27.42
C LEU A 298 -42.44 10.00 -28.49
N ILE A 299 -41.27 10.58 -28.76
CA ILE A 299 -41.03 11.55 -29.83
C ILE A 299 -41.32 10.90 -31.18
N LEU A 300 -40.78 9.70 -31.42
CA LEU A 300 -41.04 8.94 -32.65
C LEU A 300 -42.54 8.59 -32.81
N LYS A 301 -43.24 8.25 -31.71
CA LYS A 301 -44.69 8.06 -31.73
C LYS A 301 -45.44 9.37 -32.07
N GLY A 302 -44.96 10.50 -31.56
CA GLY A 302 -45.45 11.84 -31.87
C GLY A 302 -45.32 12.23 -33.35
N LEU A 303 -44.41 11.59 -34.10
CA LEU A 303 -44.25 11.76 -35.54
C LEU A 303 -45.27 10.95 -36.38
N GLY A 304 -46.21 10.24 -35.75
CA GLY A 304 -47.31 9.54 -36.42
C GLY A 304 -47.03 8.09 -36.83
N PHE A 305 -45.94 7.48 -36.36
CA PHE A 305 -45.64 6.07 -36.61
C PHE A 305 -46.41 5.12 -35.68
N ASN A 306 -46.72 3.90 -36.15
CA ASN A 306 -47.36 2.88 -35.30
C ASN A 306 -46.39 2.36 -34.21
N LYS A 307 -46.91 1.67 -33.17
CA LYS A 307 -46.09 1.20 -32.03
C LYS A 307 -44.92 0.28 -32.42
N TYR A 308 -45.10 -0.57 -33.42
CA TYR A 308 -44.09 -1.52 -33.88
C TYR A 308 -43.01 -0.84 -34.74
N THR A 309 -43.40 0.04 -35.66
CA THR A 309 -42.51 0.86 -36.49
C THR A 309 -41.70 1.82 -35.62
N THR A 310 -42.33 2.48 -34.64
CA THR A 310 -41.66 3.35 -33.65
C THR A 310 -40.55 2.60 -32.91
N THR A 311 -40.81 1.35 -32.54
CA THR A 311 -39.82 0.48 -31.88
C THR A 311 -38.65 0.18 -32.82
N LEU A 312 -38.92 -0.23 -34.07
CA LEU A 312 -37.88 -0.54 -35.08
C LEU A 312 -37.05 0.69 -35.48
N LEU A 313 -37.64 1.88 -35.53
CA LEU A 313 -36.95 3.14 -35.85
C LEU A 313 -35.92 3.57 -34.80
N ASN A 314 -35.87 2.91 -33.64
CA ASN A 314 -34.77 3.09 -32.70
C ASN A 314 -33.52 2.27 -33.05
N MET A 315 -33.59 1.25 -33.93
CA MET A 315 -32.41 0.50 -34.34
C MET A 315 -31.39 1.36 -35.10
N PRO A 316 -31.78 2.20 -36.09
CA PRO A 316 -30.84 3.11 -36.74
C PRO A 316 -30.23 4.13 -35.76
N PHE A 317 -31.02 4.60 -34.78
CA PHE A 317 -30.51 5.47 -33.72
C PHE A 317 -29.42 4.75 -32.89
N GLY A 318 -29.68 3.51 -32.45
CA GLY A 318 -28.69 2.68 -31.75
C GLY A 318 -27.45 2.37 -32.58
N ALA A 319 -27.61 2.13 -33.89
CA ALA A 319 -26.48 1.91 -34.80
C ALA A 319 -25.60 3.17 -34.93
N LEU A 320 -26.24 4.34 -35.05
CA LEU A 320 -25.51 5.61 -35.11
C LEU A 320 -24.82 5.93 -33.78
N GLN A 321 -25.47 5.68 -32.63
CA GLN A 321 -24.82 5.77 -31.32
C GLN A 321 -23.56 4.89 -31.26
N TRP A 322 -23.66 3.62 -31.67
CA TRP A 322 -22.54 2.68 -31.67
C TRP A 322 -21.37 3.16 -32.54
N ILE A 323 -21.66 3.58 -33.78
CA ILE A 323 -20.64 4.11 -34.72
C ILE A 323 -20.00 5.39 -34.17
N VAL A 324 -20.80 6.33 -33.69
CA VAL A 324 -20.33 7.63 -33.20
C VAL A 324 -19.47 7.49 -31.95
N ILE A 325 -19.86 6.63 -30.99
CA ILE A 325 -19.05 6.39 -29.79
C ILE A 325 -17.66 5.85 -30.15
N LEU A 326 -17.60 4.87 -31.06
CA LEU A 326 -16.32 4.28 -31.51
C LEU A 326 -15.49 5.29 -32.32
N LEU A 327 -16.12 6.02 -33.23
CA LEU A 327 -15.46 7.04 -34.06
C LEU A 327 -14.90 8.17 -33.21
N ALA A 328 -15.69 8.73 -32.29
CA ALA A 328 -15.27 9.81 -31.41
C ALA A 328 -14.07 9.38 -30.54
N SER A 329 -14.13 8.18 -29.98
CA SER A 329 -13.06 7.62 -29.16
C SER A 329 -11.78 7.39 -29.96
N TYR A 330 -11.90 6.86 -31.19
CA TYR A 330 -10.78 6.67 -32.11
C TYR A 330 -10.13 8.01 -32.52
N LEU A 331 -10.94 9.00 -32.90
CA LEU A 331 -10.47 10.33 -33.25
C LEU A 331 -9.79 11.01 -32.05
N ALA A 332 -10.33 10.85 -30.84
CA ALA A 332 -9.75 11.42 -29.63
C ALA A 332 -8.43 10.80 -29.24
N GLN A 333 -8.26 9.51 -29.51
CA GLN A 333 -6.97 8.85 -29.35
C GLN A 333 -5.96 9.32 -30.41
N LYS A 334 -6.37 9.41 -31.69
CA LYS A 334 -5.48 9.78 -32.80
C LYS A 334 -5.05 11.25 -32.75
N ALA A 335 -5.98 12.17 -32.52
CA ALA A 335 -5.71 13.60 -32.51
C ALA A 335 -5.14 14.11 -31.18
N ARG A 336 -5.20 13.31 -30.10
CA ARG A 336 -4.78 13.68 -28.73
C ARG A 336 -5.45 14.97 -28.19
N LEU A 337 -6.57 15.39 -28.79
CA LEU A 337 -7.34 16.60 -28.45
C LEU A 337 -8.77 16.25 -28.02
N LYS A 338 -8.93 15.70 -26.81
CA LYS A 338 -10.21 15.20 -26.30
C LYS A 338 -11.30 16.29 -26.23
N GLY A 339 -10.95 17.48 -25.73
CA GLY A 339 -11.89 18.60 -25.59
C GLY A 339 -12.39 19.16 -26.92
N ALA A 340 -11.52 19.30 -27.92
CA ALA A 340 -11.89 19.80 -29.24
C ALA A 340 -12.87 18.84 -29.96
N ILE A 341 -12.66 17.54 -29.82
CA ILE A 341 -13.54 16.52 -30.42
C ILE A 341 -14.87 16.49 -29.70
N LEU A 342 -14.88 16.58 -28.36
CA LEU A 342 -16.12 16.70 -27.61
C LEU A 342 -16.95 17.89 -28.10
N ALA A 343 -16.34 19.07 -28.23
CA ALA A 343 -17.02 20.26 -28.73
C ALA A 343 -17.51 20.08 -30.19
N ALA A 344 -16.71 19.47 -31.06
CA ALA A 344 -17.08 19.20 -32.44
C ALA A 344 -18.29 18.25 -32.55
N PHE A 345 -18.38 17.23 -31.69
CA PHE A 345 -19.50 16.28 -31.67
C PHE A 345 -20.78 16.87 -31.05
N MET A 346 -20.70 17.99 -30.32
CA MET A 346 -21.89 18.71 -29.86
C MET A 346 -22.54 19.55 -30.97
N VAL A 347 -21.81 19.93 -32.04
CA VAL A 347 -22.37 20.72 -33.16
C VAL A 347 -23.52 19.97 -33.86
N PRO A 348 -23.39 18.68 -34.23
CA PRO A 348 -24.51 17.89 -34.73
C PRO A 348 -25.71 17.84 -33.78
N VAL A 349 -25.49 17.74 -32.46
CA VAL A 349 -26.56 17.66 -31.46
C VAL A 349 -27.36 18.98 -31.42
N VAL A 350 -26.65 20.11 -31.42
CA VAL A 350 -27.25 21.45 -31.48
C VAL A 350 -28.03 21.64 -32.78
N ALA A 351 -27.48 21.18 -33.90
CA ALA A 351 -28.19 21.20 -35.19
C ALA A 351 -29.46 20.35 -35.17
N GLY A 352 -29.40 19.14 -34.58
CA GLY A 352 -30.55 18.25 -34.43
C GLY A 352 -31.67 18.86 -33.59
N LEU A 353 -31.32 19.49 -32.46
CA LEU A 353 -32.29 20.22 -31.63
C LEU A 353 -32.88 21.44 -32.35
N ALA A 354 -32.06 22.20 -33.07
CA ALA A 354 -32.53 23.34 -33.84
C ALA A 354 -33.51 22.90 -34.95
N MET A 355 -33.25 21.77 -35.62
CA MET A 355 -34.16 21.18 -36.60
C MET A 355 -35.49 20.77 -35.95
N LEU A 356 -35.45 20.08 -34.81
CA LEU A 356 -36.66 19.66 -34.08
C LEU A 356 -37.47 20.86 -33.55
N HIS A 357 -36.80 21.96 -33.23
CA HIS A 357 -37.45 23.18 -32.75
C HIS A 357 -38.06 24.03 -33.87
N ALA A 358 -37.37 24.15 -35.01
CA ALA A 358 -37.77 25.06 -36.09
C ALA A 358 -38.71 24.44 -37.13
N LEU A 359 -38.71 23.11 -37.29
CA LEU A 359 -39.52 22.43 -38.31
C LEU A 359 -40.95 22.16 -37.83
N PRO A 360 -41.97 22.45 -38.66
CA PRO A 360 -43.35 22.11 -38.35
C PRO A 360 -43.56 20.59 -38.37
N HIS A 361 -44.37 20.06 -37.45
CA HIS A 361 -44.68 18.63 -37.35
C HIS A 361 -45.70 18.20 -38.42
N ASN A 362 -45.32 18.28 -39.69
CA ASN A 362 -46.13 17.89 -40.84
C ASN A 362 -45.51 16.72 -41.62
N GLY A 363 -46.34 15.93 -42.31
CA GLY A 363 -45.89 14.73 -43.03
C GLY A 363 -44.87 14.99 -44.15
N SER A 364 -44.80 16.22 -44.68
CA SER A 364 -43.86 16.61 -45.74
C SER A 364 -42.40 16.76 -45.26
N VAL A 365 -42.17 17.05 -43.97
CA VAL A 365 -40.81 17.23 -43.41
C VAL A 365 -40.43 16.11 -42.42
N GLN A 366 -41.20 15.02 -42.40
CA GLN A 366 -41.00 13.88 -41.49
C GLN A 366 -39.58 13.29 -41.59
N GLY A 367 -38.99 13.26 -42.79
CA GLY A 367 -37.59 12.84 -42.98
C GLY A 367 -36.56 13.79 -42.35
N ALA A 368 -36.81 15.10 -42.38
CA ALA A 368 -35.93 16.09 -41.74
C ALA A 368 -36.04 16.04 -40.21
N LEU A 369 -37.25 15.83 -39.67
CA LEU A 369 -37.45 15.60 -38.22
C LEU A 369 -36.76 14.32 -37.75
N MET A 370 -36.82 13.26 -38.55
CA MET A 370 -36.06 12.02 -38.27
C MET A 370 -34.56 12.23 -38.31
N ALA A 371 -34.04 13.00 -39.29
CA ALA A 371 -32.64 13.36 -39.31
C ALA A 371 -32.24 14.15 -38.05
N GLY A 372 -33.06 15.11 -37.63
CA GLY A 372 -32.86 15.86 -36.39
C GLY A 372 -32.81 14.97 -35.14
N TYR A 373 -33.71 13.98 -35.06
CA TYR A 373 -33.69 12.97 -34.00
C TYR A 373 -32.41 12.11 -34.01
N TYR A 374 -31.99 11.63 -35.19
CA TYR A 374 -30.77 10.82 -35.29
C TYR A 374 -29.51 11.61 -34.97
N LEU A 375 -29.44 12.91 -35.26
CA LEU A 375 -28.31 13.75 -34.88
C LEU A 375 -28.11 13.82 -33.35
N LEU A 376 -29.16 13.59 -32.55
CA LEU A 376 -29.04 13.52 -31.09
C LEU A 376 -28.19 12.32 -30.62
N SER A 377 -28.00 11.29 -31.45
CA SER A 377 -27.17 10.15 -31.09
C SER A 377 -25.71 10.54 -30.84
N PHE A 378 -25.25 11.66 -31.43
CA PHE A 378 -23.89 12.17 -31.25
C PHE A 378 -23.59 12.56 -29.80
N LEU A 379 -24.63 12.86 -29.03
CA LEU A 379 -24.53 13.14 -27.60
C LEU A 379 -23.87 12.01 -26.82
N PHE A 380 -24.13 10.76 -27.22
CA PHE A 380 -23.68 9.58 -26.49
C PHE A 380 -22.18 9.33 -26.60
N ALA A 381 -21.49 9.99 -27.54
CA ALA A 381 -20.03 10.04 -27.55
C ALA A 381 -19.44 10.89 -26.41
N GLY A 382 -20.22 11.79 -25.81
CA GLY A 382 -19.73 12.72 -24.80
C GLY A 382 -19.23 12.06 -23.52
N ASN A 383 -20.05 11.18 -22.93
CA ASN A 383 -19.72 10.48 -21.68
C ASN A 383 -18.38 9.70 -21.73
N PRO A 384 -18.14 8.80 -22.71
CA PRO A 384 -16.86 8.06 -22.76
C PRO A 384 -15.65 8.97 -22.99
N LEU A 385 -15.80 10.08 -23.72
CA LEU A 385 -14.75 11.09 -23.87
C LEU A 385 -14.44 11.79 -22.54
N VAL A 386 -15.47 12.20 -21.79
CA VAL A 386 -15.29 12.85 -20.49
C VAL A 386 -14.66 11.89 -19.47
N VAL A 387 -15.14 10.64 -19.38
CA VAL A 387 -14.56 9.62 -18.48
C VAL A 387 -13.08 9.38 -18.81
N SER A 388 -12.76 9.19 -20.10
CA SER A 388 -11.38 9.01 -20.57
C SER A 388 -10.51 10.24 -20.29
N TRP A 389 -11.06 11.45 -20.43
CA TRP A 389 -10.36 12.69 -20.15
C TRP A 389 -10.11 12.85 -18.63
N MET A 390 -11.09 12.54 -17.80
CA MET A 390 -11.02 12.63 -16.35
C MET A 390 -10.04 11.61 -15.73
N VAL A 391 -10.11 10.33 -16.13
CA VAL A 391 -9.21 9.26 -15.64
C VAL A 391 -7.76 9.55 -16.01
N GLY A 392 -7.51 10.14 -17.18
CA GLY A 392 -6.17 10.53 -17.61
C GLY A 392 -5.60 11.75 -16.88
N ASN A 393 -6.43 12.56 -16.20
CA ASN A 393 -6.03 13.81 -15.53
C ASN A 393 -6.21 13.78 -14.01
N THR A 394 -6.42 12.60 -13.44
CA THR A 394 -6.53 12.39 -11.98
C THR A 394 -5.55 11.30 -11.58
N ALA A 395 -4.64 11.57 -10.64
CA ALA A 395 -3.76 10.54 -10.06
C ALA A 395 -4.21 10.17 -8.65
N GLY A 396 -3.82 8.97 -8.21
CA GLY A 396 -4.22 8.39 -6.94
C GLY A 396 -5.54 7.59 -7.02
N MET A 397 -5.54 6.38 -6.48
CA MET A 397 -6.66 5.43 -6.49
C MET A 397 -7.86 5.94 -5.70
N THR A 398 -7.66 6.41 -4.46
CA THR A 398 -8.75 7.00 -3.66
C THR A 398 -9.34 8.24 -4.35
N LYS A 399 -8.49 9.10 -4.91
CA LYS A 399 -8.91 10.34 -5.61
C LYS A 399 -9.74 10.01 -6.85
N LYS A 400 -9.26 9.08 -7.69
CA LYS A 400 -10.01 8.57 -8.86
C LYS A 400 -11.36 7.99 -8.47
N SER A 401 -11.42 7.17 -7.43
CA SER A 401 -12.67 6.57 -6.95
C SER A 401 -13.70 7.64 -6.57
N ILE A 402 -13.29 8.66 -5.82
CA ILE A 402 -14.16 9.76 -5.39
C ILE A 402 -14.61 10.62 -6.57
N VAL A 403 -13.69 10.99 -7.46
CA VAL A 403 -14.00 11.78 -8.66
C VAL A 403 -14.95 11.03 -9.59
N MET A 404 -14.76 9.71 -9.78
CA MET A 404 -15.70 8.86 -10.52
C MET A 404 -17.06 8.75 -9.84
N SER A 405 -17.10 8.69 -8.50
CA SER A 405 -18.35 8.67 -7.75
C SER A 405 -19.09 10.00 -7.81
N LEU A 406 -18.39 11.13 -7.79
CA LEU A 406 -18.97 12.46 -8.02
C LEU A 406 -19.47 12.63 -9.46
N TYR A 407 -18.75 12.10 -10.45
CA TYR A 407 -19.21 12.02 -11.84
C TYR A 407 -20.51 11.22 -11.94
N GLN A 408 -20.60 10.05 -11.28
CA GLN A 408 -21.82 9.25 -11.27
C GLN A 408 -22.98 9.94 -10.54
N ALA A 409 -22.71 10.62 -9.42
CA ALA A 409 -23.71 11.44 -8.74
C ALA A 409 -24.25 12.55 -9.65
N ALA A 410 -23.37 13.21 -10.40
CA ALA A 410 -23.75 14.23 -11.38
C ALA A 410 -24.55 13.64 -12.57
N SER A 411 -24.15 12.46 -13.05
CA SER A 411 -24.89 11.71 -14.08
C SER A 411 -26.30 11.35 -13.60
N ALA A 412 -26.44 10.86 -12.37
CA ALA A 412 -27.72 10.56 -11.74
C ALA A 412 -28.57 11.83 -11.59
N ALA A 413 -28.00 12.92 -11.09
CA ALA A 413 -28.67 14.22 -11.00
C ALA A 413 -29.16 14.71 -12.37
N GLY A 414 -28.33 14.59 -13.41
CA GLY A 414 -28.72 14.92 -14.77
C GLY A 414 -29.87 14.05 -15.29
N ASN A 415 -29.83 12.75 -15.00
CA ASN A 415 -30.89 11.82 -15.36
C ASN A 415 -32.21 12.09 -14.64
N ILE A 416 -32.19 12.69 -13.43
CA ILE A 416 -33.37 13.13 -12.69
C ILE A 416 -33.92 14.43 -13.29
N VAL A 417 -33.05 15.41 -13.59
CA VAL A 417 -33.46 16.72 -14.11
C VAL A 417 -33.97 16.63 -15.53
N GLY A 418 -33.36 15.81 -16.40
CA GLY A 418 -33.71 15.71 -17.82
C GLY A 418 -35.20 15.48 -18.09
N PRO A 419 -35.84 14.45 -17.51
CA PRO A 419 -37.25 14.19 -17.73
C PRO A 419 -38.19 15.26 -17.18
N LEU A 420 -37.75 16.04 -16.19
CA LEU A 420 -38.53 17.13 -15.60
C LEU A 420 -38.59 18.37 -16.51
N LEU A 421 -37.71 18.46 -17.52
CA LEU A 421 -37.73 19.55 -18.51
C LEU A 421 -38.84 19.41 -19.56
N PHE A 422 -39.48 18.23 -19.64
CA PHE A 422 -40.50 17.92 -20.65
C PHE A 422 -41.84 17.66 -19.96
N SER A 423 -42.78 18.59 -20.10
CA SER A 423 -44.14 18.46 -19.57
C SER A 423 -45.08 17.87 -20.61
N SER A 424 -46.02 17.03 -20.18
CA SER A 424 -47.10 16.52 -21.05
C SER A 424 -48.02 17.63 -21.58
N ALA A 425 -48.04 18.79 -20.92
CA ALA A 425 -48.78 19.97 -21.38
C ALA A 425 -48.22 20.58 -22.68
N ASP A 426 -46.92 20.36 -22.95
CA ASP A 426 -46.24 20.92 -24.11
C ASP A 426 -46.22 19.95 -25.31
N ALA A 427 -46.88 18.80 -25.20
CA ALA A 427 -47.00 17.83 -26.29
C ALA A 427 -47.85 18.41 -27.43
N PRO A 428 -47.53 18.12 -28.72
CA PRO A 428 -46.49 17.20 -29.21
C PRO A 428 -45.13 17.87 -29.52
N THR A 429 -45.01 19.19 -29.46
CA THR A 429 -43.83 19.93 -29.96
C THR A 429 -42.75 20.18 -28.91
N TYR A 430 -43.10 20.23 -27.62
CA TYR A 430 -42.18 20.38 -26.48
C TYR A 430 -41.17 21.55 -26.61
N HIS A 431 -41.59 22.68 -27.19
CA HIS A 431 -40.70 23.83 -27.44
C HIS A 431 -39.92 24.33 -26.20
N PRO A 432 -40.50 24.45 -25.00
CA PRO A 432 -39.76 24.91 -23.81
C PRO A 432 -38.62 23.94 -23.43
N GLY A 433 -38.88 22.63 -23.49
CA GLY A 433 -37.86 21.60 -23.21
C GLY A 433 -36.74 21.62 -24.24
N LEU A 434 -37.04 21.82 -25.52
CA LEU A 434 -36.03 21.94 -26.58
C LEU A 434 -35.14 23.19 -26.41
N GLN A 435 -35.72 24.33 -26.01
CA GLN A 435 -34.96 25.56 -25.73
C GLN A 435 -34.04 25.40 -24.52
N ALA A 436 -34.53 24.76 -23.45
CA ALA A 436 -33.70 24.43 -22.29
C ALA A 436 -32.52 23.54 -22.66
N CYS A 437 -32.75 22.48 -23.45
CA CYS A 437 -31.70 21.61 -23.98
C CYS A 437 -30.66 22.39 -24.81
N LEU A 438 -31.09 23.31 -25.67
CA LEU A 438 -30.17 24.14 -26.45
C LEU A 438 -29.24 24.98 -25.55
N GLY A 439 -29.80 25.61 -24.51
CA GLY A 439 -29.04 26.37 -23.52
C GLY A 439 -28.03 25.50 -22.76
N ILE A 440 -28.43 24.27 -22.40
CA ILE A 440 -27.56 23.28 -21.74
C ILE A 440 -26.36 22.92 -22.61
N PHE A 441 -26.55 22.72 -23.93
CA PHE A 441 -25.44 22.39 -24.83
C PHE A 441 -24.48 23.55 -25.06
N VAL A 442 -24.98 24.78 -25.11
CA VAL A 442 -24.11 25.98 -25.14
C VAL A 442 -23.32 26.09 -23.84
N ALA A 443 -23.95 25.89 -22.69
CA ALA A 443 -23.27 25.86 -21.40
C ALA A 443 -22.21 24.74 -21.34
N LEU A 444 -22.50 23.56 -21.90
CA LEU A 444 -21.55 22.45 -21.97
C LEU A 444 -20.30 22.83 -22.76
N VAL A 445 -20.44 23.46 -23.92
CA VAL A 445 -19.27 23.93 -24.71
C VAL A 445 -18.46 24.95 -23.92
N ALA A 446 -19.12 25.88 -23.23
CA ALA A 446 -18.42 26.86 -22.38
C ALA A 446 -17.63 26.17 -21.24
N VAL A 447 -18.23 25.19 -20.55
CA VAL A 447 -17.57 24.42 -19.49
C VAL A 447 -16.38 23.63 -20.05
N VAL A 448 -16.49 23.04 -21.25
CA VAL A 448 -15.38 22.34 -21.91
C VAL A 448 -14.21 23.28 -22.20
N LEU A 449 -14.48 24.51 -22.65
CA LEU A 449 -13.44 25.52 -22.89
C LEU A 449 -12.78 25.98 -21.58
N ILE A 450 -13.57 26.18 -20.53
CA ILE A 450 -13.06 26.54 -19.19
C ILE A 450 -12.18 25.42 -18.64
N GLN A 451 -12.61 24.17 -18.74
CA GLN A 451 -11.82 23.01 -18.32
C GLN A 451 -10.49 22.93 -19.07
N TRP A 452 -10.52 23.19 -20.39
CA TRP A 452 -9.30 23.18 -21.17
C TRP A 452 -8.33 24.28 -20.72
N ALA A 453 -8.82 25.48 -20.41
CA ALA A 453 -8.01 26.57 -19.87
C ALA A 453 -7.44 26.23 -18.47
N ASP A 454 -8.23 25.64 -17.59
CA ASP A 454 -7.81 25.22 -16.24
C ASP A 454 -6.67 24.20 -16.30
N LEU A 455 -6.78 23.17 -17.16
CA LEU A 455 -5.71 22.19 -17.33
C LEU A 455 -4.42 22.82 -17.88
N ILE A 456 -4.52 23.77 -18.81
CA ILE A 456 -3.34 24.50 -19.33
C ILE A 456 -2.65 25.27 -18.19
N LEU A 457 -3.43 25.90 -17.31
CA LEU A 457 -2.90 26.62 -16.14
C LEU A 457 -2.22 25.66 -15.16
N LEU A 458 -2.86 24.54 -14.82
CA LEU A 458 -2.31 23.52 -13.92
C LEU A 458 -1.00 22.95 -14.44
N ASN A 459 -0.92 22.65 -15.75
CA ASN A 459 0.31 22.15 -16.36
C ASN A 459 1.48 23.14 -16.22
N LYS A 460 1.22 24.44 -16.43
CA LYS A 460 2.22 25.51 -16.22
C LYS A 460 2.64 25.66 -14.76
N LEU A 461 1.73 25.44 -13.81
CA LEU A 461 2.06 25.47 -12.37
C LEU A 461 2.93 24.28 -11.96
N GLN A 462 2.65 23.10 -12.53
CA GLN A 462 3.42 21.88 -12.30
C GLN A 462 4.84 22.00 -12.87
N GLU A 463 4.98 22.56 -14.07
CA GLU A 463 6.27 22.89 -14.69
C GLU A 463 7.13 23.76 -13.77
N LYS A 464 6.56 24.84 -13.21
CA LYS A 464 7.25 25.70 -12.23
C LYS A 464 7.67 24.94 -10.96
N LYS A 465 6.85 23.98 -10.50
CA LYS A 465 7.15 23.16 -9.32
C LYS A 465 8.32 22.21 -9.57
N ARG A 466 8.39 21.58 -10.76
CA ARG A 466 9.51 20.71 -11.17
C ARG A 466 10.83 21.46 -11.21
N VAL A 467 10.83 22.64 -11.84
CA VAL A 467 12.03 23.51 -11.92
C VAL A 467 12.52 23.90 -10.52
N ARG A 468 11.61 24.21 -9.58
CA ARG A 468 11.97 24.51 -8.19
C ARG A 468 12.53 23.30 -7.44
N ASN A 469 12.12 22.09 -7.81
CA ASN A 469 12.60 20.83 -7.22
C ASN A 469 13.87 20.29 -7.92
N GLY A 470 14.51 21.06 -8.81
CA GLY A 470 15.73 20.66 -9.51
C GLY A 470 15.53 19.66 -10.66
N LYS A 471 14.29 19.41 -11.09
CA LYS A 471 13.94 18.53 -12.22
C LYS A 471 13.81 19.34 -13.53
N PRO A 472 14.06 18.75 -14.71
CA PRO A 472 13.87 19.44 -15.99
C PRO A 472 12.40 19.87 -16.18
N ALA A 473 12.20 21.06 -16.77
CA ALA A 473 10.88 21.63 -17.02
C ALA A 473 10.04 20.73 -17.96
N GLU A 474 10.71 20.15 -18.97
CA GLU A 474 10.14 19.24 -19.94
C GLU A 474 10.68 17.81 -19.69
N MET A 475 9.80 16.90 -19.29
CA MET A 475 10.07 15.45 -19.19
C MET A 475 9.18 14.73 -20.23
N VAL A 476 9.72 13.71 -20.90
CA VAL A 476 9.00 12.95 -21.93
C VAL A 476 8.14 11.85 -21.28
N ASP A 477 6.81 12.01 -21.31
CA ASP A 477 5.87 10.99 -20.80
C ASP A 477 5.72 9.83 -21.80
N ARG A 478 6.47 8.74 -21.59
CA ARG A 478 6.37 7.51 -22.40
C ARG A 478 5.22 6.58 -21.96
N SER A 479 4.50 6.86 -20.87
CA SER A 479 3.37 6.01 -20.38
C SER A 479 2.14 6.02 -21.31
N MET A 480 2.07 7.02 -22.19
CA MET A 480 1.00 7.25 -23.16
C MET A 480 1.38 6.85 -24.60
N GLU A 481 2.53 6.21 -24.80
CA GLU A 481 2.96 5.70 -26.10
C GLU A 481 2.25 4.39 -26.49
N ASN A 482 2.05 4.19 -27.79
CA ASN A 482 1.38 2.99 -28.31
C ASN A 482 2.31 1.76 -28.31
N HIS A 483 3.62 1.97 -28.36
CA HIS A 483 4.64 0.93 -28.36
C HIS A 483 5.19 0.72 -26.95
N TYR A 484 5.49 -0.55 -26.62
CA TYR A 484 6.17 -0.88 -25.38
C TYR A 484 7.68 -0.84 -25.64
N HIS A 485 8.37 0.13 -25.05
CA HIS A 485 9.83 0.15 -25.03
C HIS A 485 10.30 -0.78 -23.91
N GLY A 486 10.89 -1.91 -24.29
CA GLY A 486 11.53 -2.82 -23.33
C GLY A 486 12.87 -2.25 -22.89
N ALA A 487 13.23 -2.48 -21.63
CA ALA A 487 14.54 -2.17 -21.08
C ALA A 487 15.63 -2.91 -21.88
N GLY A 488 16.30 -2.17 -22.77
CA GLY A 488 17.35 -2.69 -23.65
C GLY A 488 18.57 -1.77 -23.73
N GLY A 489 18.83 -1.00 -22.68
CA GLY A 489 19.98 -0.09 -22.55
C GLY A 489 20.57 -0.14 -21.14
N ASP A 490 21.78 0.39 -20.98
CA ASP A 490 22.59 0.39 -19.76
C ASP A 490 21.82 0.93 -18.52
N GLU A 491 22.22 0.50 -17.31
CA GLU A 491 21.50 0.76 -16.05
C GLU A 491 21.24 2.24 -15.74
N GLU A 492 22.07 3.15 -16.26
CA GLU A 492 21.92 4.61 -16.09
C GLU A 492 20.77 5.20 -16.94
N ASP A 493 20.52 4.68 -18.14
CA ASP A 493 19.39 5.11 -18.98
C ASP A 493 18.05 4.62 -18.41
N MET A 494 18.06 3.47 -17.73
CA MET A 494 16.86 2.88 -17.10
C MET A 494 16.32 3.66 -15.89
N GLN A 495 17.14 4.45 -15.22
CA GLN A 495 16.73 5.31 -14.09
C GLN A 495 16.26 6.70 -14.54
N GLN A 496 16.69 7.18 -15.72
CA GLN A 496 16.14 8.39 -16.32
C GLN A 496 14.77 8.16 -16.98
N GLU A 497 14.49 6.94 -17.46
CA GLU A 497 13.33 6.66 -18.32
C GLU A 497 11.97 6.58 -17.62
N MET A 498 11.88 6.31 -16.32
CA MET A 498 10.60 6.30 -15.59
C MET A 498 10.72 6.89 -14.19
N GLY A 499 9.99 8.00 -13.98
CA GLY A 499 9.96 8.73 -12.72
C GLY A 499 9.63 7.90 -11.47
N ASN A 500 10.27 8.28 -10.36
CA ASN A 500 10.26 7.61 -9.05
C ASN A 500 8.86 7.48 -8.41
N ASN A 501 7.88 8.29 -8.80
CA ASN A 501 6.56 8.31 -8.18
C ASN A 501 5.55 7.35 -8.83
N GLY A 502 5.98 6.54 -9.81
CA GLY A 502 5.05 5.74 -10.60
C GLY A 502 4.23 4.72 -9.80
N LEU A 503 4.84 4.04 -8.85
CA LEU A 503 4.16 2.98 -8.11
C LEU A 503 3.46 3.48 -6.85
N LEU A 504 3.69 4.75 -6.48
CA LEU A 504 3.09 5.38 -5.31
C LEU A 504 1.66 5.83 -5.63
N ASP A 505 0.72 5.47 -4.76
CA ASP A 505 -0.63 6.02 -4.76
C ASP A 505 -0.62 7.43 -4.16
N VAL A 506 -0.05 8.38 -4.92
CA VAL A 506 0.03 9.81 -4.62
C VAL A 506 -0.88 10.61 -5.55
N THR A 507 -1.41 11.72 -5.05
CA THR A 507 -2.31 12.57 -5.84
C THR A 507 -1.55 13.32 -6.94
N ASP A 508 -2.27 13.85 -7.93
CA ASP A 508 -1.66 14.62 -9.02
C ASP A 508 -1.08 15.96 -8.56
N ARG A 509 -1.45 16.47 -7.38
CA ARG A 509 -0.80 17.66 -6.78
C ARG A 509 0.50 17.31 -6.08
N GLU A 510 0.57 16.14 -5.45
CA GLU A 510 1.74 15.63 -4.75
C GLU A 510 2.78 15.07 -5.73
N ASN A 511 2.31 14.38 -6.78
CA ASN A 511 3.15 13.82 -7.83
C ASN A 511 3.67 14.91 -8.78
N ASP A 512 4.92 15.33 -8.59
CA ASP A 512 5.58 16.32 -9.45
C ASP A 512 5.95 15.77 -10.85
N GLU A 513 5.86 14.46 -11.04
CA GLU A 513 6.07 13.75 -12.32
C GLU A 513 4.75 13.51 -13.08
N PHE A 514 3.60 13.84 -12.48
CA PHE A 514 2.31 13.77 -13.17
C PHE A 514 2.15 14.91 -14.19
N PHE A 515 1.54 14.61 -15.34
CA PHE A 515 1.27 15.55 -16.42
C PHE A 515 -0.24 15.82 -16.59
N PRO A 516 -0.75 16.99 -16.16
CA PRO A 516 -2.16 17.37 -16.33
C PRO A 516 -2.63 17.64 -17.77
N LEU A 517 -1.88 17.21 -18.79
CA LEU A 517 -2.25 17.32 -20.20
C LEU A 517 -1.39 16.34 -21.00
N GLY A 518 -2.01 15.29 -21.55
CA GLY A 518 -1.35 14.26 -22.35
C GLY A 518 -0.89 14.74 -23.74
N GLN A 519 0.00 15.73 -23.78
CA GLN A 519 0.70 16.18 -24.99
C GLN A 519 2.21 16.05 -24.79
N PRO A 520 2.87 15.08 -25.44
CA PRO A 520 4.32 15.16 -25.64
C PRO A 520 4.60 16.25 -26.69
N ARG A 521 5.50 17.19 -26.38
CA ARG A 521 6.15 18.03 -27.40
C ARG A 521 7.29 17.22 -28.04
N PRO A 522 7.56 17.38 -29.35
CA PRO A 522 8.69 16.71 -29.99
C PRO A 522 10.01 17.21 -29.39
N ALA A 523 10.94 16.29 -29.14
CA ALA A 523 12.28 16.60 -28.64
C ALA A 523 13.07 17.47 -29.65
N PRO A 524 13.93 18.40 -29.20
CA PRO A 524 14.87 19.09 -30.07
C PRO A 524 15.97 18.14 -30.55
N GLU A 525 16.35 18.24 -31.82
CA GLU A 525 17.37 17.41 -32.49
C GLU A 525 18.75 17.54 -31.83
N ASP A 526 19.44 16.39 -31.69
CA ASP A 526 20.77 16.24 -31.09
C ASP A 526 21.85 17.09 -31.81
N VAL A 527 22.60 17.87 -31.04
CA VAL A 527 23.85 18.51 -31.48
C VAL A 527 25.03 17.80 -30.80
N PRO A 528 26.04 17.32 -31.54
CA PRO A 528 27.14 16.54 -30.95
C PRO A 528 28.14 17.45 -30.25
N ILE A 529 28.47 17.17 -28.98
CA ILE A 529 29.57 17.80 -28.26
C ILE A 529 30.74 16.82 -28.15
N ASN A 530 31.82 17.18 -28.85
CA ASN A 530 33.16 16.62 -28.74
C ASN A 530 33.73 16.74 -27.32
N THR A 531 34.23 15.65 -26.75
CA THR A 531 35.20 15.67 -25.64
C THR A 531 36.60 15.34 -26.15
N PRO A 532 37.63 16.17 -25.88
CA PRO A 532 39.02 15.80 -26.10
C PRO A 532 39.60 14.99 -24.93
N SER A 533 40.55 14.14 -25.30
CA SER A 533 41.29 13.18 -24.50
C SER A 533 42.46 13.76 -23.69
N HIS A 534 43.03 12.88 -22.84
CA HIS A 534 44.41 12.81 -22.32
C HIS A 534 44.70 13.33 -20.87
N PRO A 535 45.81 12.90 -20.20
CA PRO A 535 46.07 11.57 -19.61
C PRO A 535 46.79 11.64 -18.23
N TYR A 536 47.00 10.52 -17.52
CA TYR A 536 48.31 10.06 -16.98
C TYR A 536 48.17 8.90 -15.98
N GLN A 537 48.98 7.87 -16.21
CA GLN A 537 49.29 6.76 -15.30
C GLN A 537 50.57 7.06 -14.47
N ARG A 538 50.70 6.32 -13.36
CA ARG A 538 51.91 5.92 -12.60
C ARG A 538 52.54 6.86 -11.56
N GLN A 539 52.52 6.38 -10.31
CA GLN A 539 53.69 6.21 -9.42
C GLN A 539 53.27 5.22 -8.31
N ASP A 540 53.61 3.94 -8.42
CA ASP A 540 54.86 3.26 -8.03
C ASP A 540 54.99 2.89 -6.55
N GLN A 541 55.31 1.61 -6.38
CA GLN A 541 55.64 0.86 -5.18
C GLN A 541 56.80 1.49 -4.41
N LEU A 542 56.79 1.41 -3.07
CA LEU A 542 58.00 1.21 -2.24
C LEU A 542 57.65 0.85 -0.78
N SER A 543 58.49 -0.02 -0.22
CA SER A 543 58.65 -0.40 1.20
C SER A 543 57.85 -1.61 1.77
N LYS A 544 58.35 -2.81 1.42
CA LYS A 544 58.51 -3.91 2.39
C LYS A 544 59.92 -3.84 2.96
N SER A 545 60.08 -3.81 4.30
CA SER A 545 61.25 -4.35 5.06
C SER A 545 61.34 -3.76 6.48
N SER A 546 60.86 -4.50 7.49
CA SER A 546 61.34 -4.49 8.89
C SER A 546 60.67 -5.66 9.63
N ALA A 547 61.26 -6.86 9.59
CA ALA A 547 61.92 -7.55 10.72
C ALA A 547 60.96 -7.85 11.90
N ARG A 548 60.39 -9.07 11.99
CA ARG A 548 60.89 -10.24 12.76
C ARG A 548 61.32 -9.91 14.21
N SER A 549 60.56 -10.44 15.17
CA SER A 549 60.77 -10.69 16.63
C SER A 549 59.45 -10.29 17.31
N THR A 550 58.65 -11.13 17.97
CA THR A 550 58.97 -12.07 19.04
C THR A 550 57.77 -13.01 19.24
N GLN A 551 58.02 -14.32 19.19
CA GLN A 551 57.12 -15.36 19.67
C GLN A 551 57.93 -16.12 20.73
N ILE A 552 57.50 -16.05 21.99
CA ILE A 552 57.78 -16.93 23.15
C ILE A 552 57.14 -16.22 24.36
N VAL A 553 56.03 -16.75 24.87
CA VAL A 553 55.76 -17.16 26.28
C VAL A 553 54.28 -17.62 26.29
N TYR A 554 54.08 -18.92 26.03
CA TYR A 554 52.90 -19.66 26.49
C TYR A 554 53.45 -20.95 27.08
N ASP A 555 53.55 -21.00 28.40
CA ASP A 555 53.50 -22.22 29.22
C ASP A 555 53.60 -21.81 30.70
N ASN A 556 52.46 -21.92 31.39
CA ASN A 556 52.25 -22.15 32.82
C ASN A 556 51.02 -21.37 33.28
N VAL A 557 49.89 -22.08 33.43
CA VAL A 557 49.24 -22.32 34.73
C VAL A 557 48.05 -23.22 34.43
N ASN A 558 48.20 -24.52 34.74
CA ASN A 558 47.09 -25.41 34.96
C ASN A 558 47.21 -25.93 36.41
N MET A 559 46.07 -26.01 37.09
CA MET A 559 45.88 -26.60 38.43
C MET A 559 46.75 -26.04 39.58
N ARG A 560 46.19 -25.09 40.34
CA ARG A 560 46.16 -25.08 41.82
C ARG A 560 45.60 -23.73 42.32
N SER A 561 44.28 -23.67 42.53
CA SER A 561 43.62 -22.86 43.58
C SER A 561 42.10 -22.82 43.40
N SER A 562 41.43 -23.97 43.33
CA SER A 562 39.96 -24.05 43.27
C SER A 562 39.27 -24.02 44.64
N GLN A 563 39.97 -23.70 45.74
CA GLN A 563 39.36 -23.77 47.09
C GLN A 563 39.70 -22.60 48.05
N ALA A 564 40.37 -21.54 47.59
CA ALA A 564 40.80 -20.45 48.49
C ALA A 564 40.43 -19.02 48.05
N MET A 565 39.67 -18.83 46.97
CA MET A 565 39.10 -17.52 46.58
C MET A 565 37.56 -17.50 46.60
N SER A 566 36.94 -18.45 47.30
CA SER A 566 35.49 -18.55 47.50
C SER A 566 34.99 -17.87 48.80
N LYS A 567 35.84 -17.13 49.52
CA LYS A 567 35.49 -16.64 50.87
C LYS A 567 35.68 -15.15 51.16
N ALA A 568 35.82 -14.30 50.15
CA ALA A 568 35.84 -12.86 50.34
C ALA A 568 35.34 -12.10 49.08
N ALA A 569 34.03 -12.17 48.81
CA ALA A 569 33.29 -11.16 48.01
C ALA A 569 31.78 -11.45 47.85
N SER A 570 31.20 -12.55 48.39
CA SER A 570 29.76 -12.79 48.28
C SER A 570 28.97 -12.08 49.39
N THR A 571 28.90 -10.75 49.33
CA THR A 571 27.78 -10.06 50.01
C THR A 571 26.57 -10.14 49.10
N ILE A 572 25.87 -11.28 49.13
CA ILE A 572 24.53 -11.37 48.52
C ILE A 572 23.66 -10.38 49.29
N ALA A 573 23.34 -9.24 48.68
CA ALA A 573 22.34 -8.35 49.22
C ALA A 573 20.95 -8.99 49.00
N GLN A 574 20.58 -9.95 49.85
CA GLN A 574 19.20 -10.45 49.97
C GLN A 574 18.25 -9.41 50.61
N SER A 575 18.73 -8.18 50.86
CA SER A 575 18.00 -7.13 51.57
C SER A 575 17.13 -6.30 50.64
N ALA A 576 16.00 -5.84 51.19
CA ALA A 576 14.94 -4.99 50.65
C ALA A 576 15.36 -3.59 50.13
N GLY A 577 16.50 -3.49 49.43
CA GLY A 577 16.98 -2.27 48.79
C GLY A 577 16.11 -1.92 47.58
N ARG A 578 15.83 -0.62 47.43
CA ARG A 578 15.25 -0.03 46.23
C ARG A 578 16.35 0.57 45.37
N TYR A 579 16.26 0.35 44.08
CA TYR A 579 17.24 0.77 43.10
C TYR A 579 16.59 1.65 42.03
N ILE A 580 17.40 2.38 41.29
CA ILE A 580 16.99 3.18 40.13
C ILE A 580 17.81 2.69 38.94
N TYR A 581 17.13 2.43 37.82
CA TYR A 581 17.80 2.22 36.54
C TYR A 581 17.94 3.58 35.83
N PRO A 582 19.15 4.12 35.72
CA PRO A 582 19.35 5.43 35.11
C PRO A 582 18.99 5.42 33.62
N ALA A 583 18.70 6.60 33.07
CA ALA A 583 18.54 6.73 31.62
C ALA A 583 19.81 6.28 30.89
N GLU A 584 19.68 5.68 29.71
CA GLU A 584 20.85 5.28 28.91
C GLU A 584 21.70 6.48 28.44
N THR A 585 21.18 7.70 28.57
CA THR A 585 21.96 8.93 28.30
C THR A 585 22.92 9.32 29.44
N SER A 586 22.85 8.62 30.58
CA SER A 586 23.72 8.81 31.75
C SER A 586 25.18 8.51 31.39
N ARG A 587 26.10 8.94 32.24
CA ARG A 587 27.53 8.71 31.99
C ARG A 587 27.86 7.21 32.09
N HIS A 588 28.65 6.73 31.13
CA HIS A 588 29.11 5.34 31.08
C HIS A 588 30.57 5.24 31.54
N LEU A 589 30.90 4.18 32.26
CA LEU A 589 32.28 3.75 32.51
C LEU A 589 32.82 2.92 31.34
N ALA A 590 31.96 2.12 30.72
CA ALA A 590 32.28 1.30 29.56
C ALA A 590 30.99 0.83 28.88
N THR A 591 31.13 0.31 27.66
CA THR A 591 30.13 -0.53 27.00
C THR A 591 30.57 -1.99 27.01
N ILE A 592 29.67 -2.90 27.35
CA ILE A 592 29.85 -4.34 27.19
C ILE A 592 29.41 -4.74 25.78
N LEU A 593 30.23 -5.57 25.12
CA LEU A 593 29.92 -6.25 23.86
C LEU A 593 30.20 -7.75 24.00
N GLY A 594 29.44 -8.58 23.30
CA GLY A 594 29.72 -10.01 23.12
C GLY A 594 30.27 -10.28 21.73
N PHE A 595 31.40 -10.97 21.62
CA PHE A 595 31.91 -11.43 20.34
C PHE A 595 31.13 -12.67 19.88
N PRO A 596 30.74 -12.77 18.59
CA PRO A 596 29.93 -13.90 18.12
C PRO A 596 30.63 -15.25 18.30
N SER A 597 29.87 -16.27 18.67
CA SER A 597 30.35 -17.65 18.80
C SER A 597 29.77 -18.56 17.72
N ARG A 598 30.54 -19.56 17.29
CA ARG A 598 30.06 -20.64 16.42
C ARG A 598 29.02 -21.56 17.08
N HIS A 599 28.83 -21.44 18.39
CA HIS A 599 27.81 -22.21 19.12
C HIS A 599 26.42 -21.57 19.07
N SER A 600 26.32 -20.30 18.65
CA SER A 600 25.05 -19.56 18.63
C SER A 600 24.70 -19.03 17.25
N ILE A 601 25.69 -18.71 16.40
CA ILE A 601 25.48 -18.09 15.09
C ILE A 601 25.67 -19.13 13.97
N ALA A 602 24.74 -19.13 13.01
CA ALA A 602 24.82 -19.94 11.80
C ALA A 602 26.14 -19.69 11.05
N SER A 603 26.71 -20.77 10.47
CA SER A 603 28.01 -20.72 9.81
C SER A 603 28.09 -19.68 8.68
N ALA A 604 26.98 -19.47 7.96
CA ALA A 604 26.86 -18.48 6.89
C ALA A 604 26.94 -17.03 7.39
N TYR A 605 26.57 -16.74 8.64
CA TYR A 605 26.57 -15.40 9.20
C TYR A 605 27.74 -15.11 10.12
N TYR A 606 28.43 -16.14 10.63
CA TYR A 606 29.46 -16.01 11.66
C TYR A 606 30.57 -14.99 11.32
N ASP A 607 31.17 -15.06 10.12
CA ASP A 607 32.25 -14.13 9.74
C ASP A 607 31.75 -12.69 9.57
N SER A 608 30.55 -12.53 9.03
CA SER A 608 29.91 -11.22 8.85
C SER A 608 29.49 -10.62 10.20
N ALA A 609 28.94 -11.42 11.12
CA ALA A 609 28.60 -10.99 12.47
C ALA A 609 29.86 -10.59 13.26
N CYS A 610 30.97 -11.32 13.10
CA CYS A 610 32.26 -10.94 13.68
C CYS A 610 32.73 -9.57 13.16
N THR A 611 32.48 -9.29 11.88
CA THR A 611 32.84 -8.02 11.23
C THR A 611 31.99 -6.86 11.75
N ASP A 612 30.69 -7.09 11.93
CA ASP A 612 29.77 -6.10 12.49
C ASP A 612 30.14 -5.75 13.94
N ILE A 613 30.37 -6.75 14.79
CA ILE A 613 30.79 -6.53 16.19
C ILE A 613 32.16 -5.85 16.27
N ALA A 614 33.12 -6.22 15.41
CA ALA A 614 34.41 -5.55 15.36
C ALA A 614 34.29 -4.07 14.93
N SER A 615 33.41 -3.79 13.96
CA SER A 615 33.07 -2.44 13.52
C SER A 615 32.42 -1.63 14.63
N LEU A 616 31.49 -2.24 15.37
CA LEU A 616 30.79 -1.63 16.49
C LEU A 616 31.74 -1.32 17.66
N ALA A 617 32.60 -2.28 18.04
CA ALA A 617 33.62 -2.08 19.07
C ALA A 617 34.58 -0.93 18.70
N SER A 618 35.01 -0.87 17.44
CA SER A 618 35.83 0.23 16.91
C SER A 618 35.09 1.57 17.03
N ALA A 619 33.83 1.65 16.58
CA ALA A 619 33.04 2.88 16.63
C ALA A 619 32.79 3.38 18.05
N ILE A 620 32.44 2.49 19.00
CA ILE A 620 32.21 2.84 20.40
C ILE A 620 33.51 3.26 21.09
N SER A 621 34.63 2.62 20.77
CA SER A 621 35.93 2.92 21.40
C SER A 621 36.42 4.35 21.19
N ALA A 622 35.87 5.06 20.21
CA ALA A 622 36.14 6.49 19.99
C ALA A 622 35.46 7.39 21.04
N PHE A 623 34.45 6.89 21.75
CA PHE A 623 33.66 7.63 22.74
C PHE A 623 33.95 7.18 24.17
N GLU A 624 34.07 5.87 24.40
CA GLU A 624 34.21 5.31 25.73
C GLU A 624 34.90 3.93 25.72
N PRO A 625 35.36 3.43 26.89
CA PRO A 625 35.92 2.09 26.99
C PRO A 625 34.94 1.00 26.55
N VAL A 626 35.47 -0.06 25.92
CA VAL A 626 34.72 -1.23 25.46
C VAL A 626 35.25 -2.47 26.16
N ARG A 627 34.35 -3.26 26.75
CA ARG A 627 34.61 -4.57 27.33
C ARG A 627 34.04 -5.64 26.40
N LEU A 628 34.90 -6.19 25.54
CA LEU A 628 34.51 -7.19 24.56
C LEU A 628 34.75 -8.58 25.14
N TYR A 629 33.66 -9.25 25.54
CA TYR A 629 33.66 -10.62 26.04
C TYR A 629 33.67 -11.58 24.86
N SER A 630 34.62 -12.52 24.83
CA SER A 630 34.77 -13.47 23.73
C SER A 630 35.19 -14.83 24.28
N ARG A 631 34.75 -15.91 23.64
CA ARG A 631 35.23 -17.25 24.00
C ARG A 631 36.76 -17.30 23.85
N PRO A 632 37.49 -18.02 24.73
CA PRO A 632 38.94 -18.11 24.66
C PRO A 632 39.49 -18.47 23.26
N GLU A 633 38.81 -19.37 22.56
CA GLU A 633 39.13 -19.82 21.21
C GLU A 633 38.90 -18.76 20.13
N ASP A 634 37.97 -17.84 20.32
CA ASP A 634 37.62 -16.76 19.38
C ASP A 634 38.40 -15.46 19.65
N LEU A 635 39.10 -15.37 20.79
CA LEU A 635 39.83 -14.18 21.24
C LEU A 635 40.87 -13.67 20.22
N PRO A 636 41.74 -14.51 19.61
CA PRO A 636 42.71 -14.04 18.63
C PRO A 636 42.06 -13.44 17.39
N LYS A 637 40.92 -14.00 16.98
CA LYS A 637 40.14 -13.52 15.84
C LYS A 637 39.50 -12.16 16.17
N ALA A 638 38.86 -12.05 17.33
CA ALA A 638 38.28 -10.80 17.83
C ALA A 638 39.31 -9.66 17.82
N GLN A 639 40.50 -9.91 18.38
CA GLN A 639 41.57 -8.92 18.43
C GLN A 639 42.05 -8.51 17.03
N SER A 640 42.25 -9.48 16.13
CA SER A 640 42.66 -9.20 14.75
C SER A 640 41.63 -8.34 14.01
N MET A 641 40.35 -8.70 14.08
CA MET A 641 39.29 -8.01 13.33
C MET A 641 39.01 -6.60 13.89
N VAL A 642 39.00 -6.44 15.21
CA VAL A 642 38.85 -5.12 15.84
C VAL A 642 40.00 -4.21 15.43
N ASN A 643 41.25 -4.68 15.47
CA ASN A 643 42.41 -3.88 15.06
C ASN A 643 42.33 -3.44 13.60
N GLN A 644 41.76 -4.27 12.72
CA GLN A 644 41.51 -3.91 11.31
C GLN A 644 40.38 -2.88 11.16
N ALA A 645 39.38 -2.90 12.04
CA ALA A 645 38.24 -1.98 12.01
C ALA A 645 38.54 -0.60 12.63
N ILE A 646 39.58 -0.47 13.47
CA ILE A 646 39.95 0.78 14.16
C ILE A 646 40.10 1.99 13.21
N PRO A 647 40.85 1.90 12.10
CA PRO A 647 41.02 3.03 11.20
C PRO A 647 39.71 3.51 10.56
N LYS A 648 38.75 2.60 10.33
CA LYS A 648 37.47 2.90 9.65
C LYS A 648 36.60 3.88 10.45
N TYR A 649 36.58 3.75 11.77
CA TYR A 649 35.73 4.58 12.64
C TYR A 649 36.54 5.46 13.59
N THR A 650 37.84 5.67 13.33
CA THR A 650 38.75 6.42 14.18
C THR A 650 38.72 5.94 15.65
N GLY A 651 38.60 4.63 15.83
CA GLY A 651 38.52 3.99 17.14
C GLY A 651 39.84 4.10 17.92
N ASN A 652 39.81 3.76 19.20
CA ASN A 652 40.98 3.74 20.06
C ASN A 652 41.23 2.33 20.59
N ALA A 653 42.28 1.67 20.11
CA ALA A 653 42.65 0.31 20.54
C ALA A 653 42.83 0.21 22.06
N SER A 654 43.38 1.25 22.69
CA SER A 654 43.64 1.27 24.13
C SER A 654 42.37 1.33 24.98
N ASN A 655 41.24 1.72 24.38
CA ASN A 655 39.93 1.71 25.03
C ASN A 655 39.25 0.34 24.97
N ILE A 656 39.81 -0.64 24.25
CA ILE A 656 39.16 -1.95 24.07
C ILE A 656 39.87 -3.02 24.91
N SER A 657 39.12 -3.58 25.87
CA SER A 657 39.53 -4.72 26.68
C SER A 657 38.93 -6.00 26.12
N PHE A 658 39.78 -6.93 25.70
CA PHE A 658 39.39 -8.27 25.26
C PHE A 658 39.36 -9.21 26.47
N ILE A 659 38.18 -9.72 26.82
CA ILE A 659 37.97 -10.51 28.03
C ILE A 659 37.64 -11.95 27.63
N PRO A 660 38.52 -12.93 27.90
CA PRO A 660 38.23 -14.34 27.65
C PRO A 660 37.12 -14.80 28.60
N PHE A 661 35.98 -15.18 28.03
CA PHE A 661 34.79 -15.53 28.79
C PHE A 661 33.93 -16.54 28.03
N PRO A 662 33.49 -17.64 28.68
CA PRO A 662 32.59 -18.60 28.06
C PRO A 662 31.18 -17.99 27.93
N THR A 663 30.94 -17.33 26.81
CA THR A 663 29.63 -16.79 26.39
C THR A 663 29.35 -17.25 24.97
N ASN A 664 28.10 -17.61 24.67
CA ASN A 664 27.72 -18.07 23.34
C ASN A 664 27.01 -16.96 22.56
N HIS A 665 26.11 -16.21 23.20
CA HIS A 665 25.39 -15.12 22.54
C HIS A 665 26.21 -13.84 22.43
N LEU A 666 26.01 -13.13 21.32
CA LEU A 666 26.47 -11.74 21.14
C LEU A 666 25.47 -10.72 21.73
N TRP A 667 24.25 -11.16 22.04
CA TRP A 667 23.14 -10.36 22.57
C TRP A 667 23.30 -10.06 24.06
N VAL A 668 24.31 -9.24 24.39
CA VAL A 668 24.64 -8.87 25.76
C VAL A 668 23.64 -7.90 26.40
N ARG A 669 22.77 -7.27 25.61
CA ARG A 669 21.62 -6.51 26.13
C ARG A 669 20.68 -7.39 26.95
N ASP A 670 20.48 -8.62 26.48
CA ASP A 670 19.50 -9.55 27.06
C ASP A 670 20.13 -10.49 28.08
N THR A 671 21.36 -10.96 27.79
CA THR A 671 22.08 -11.90 28.65
C THR A 671 22.90 -11.20 29.75
N GLY A 672 23.22 -9.92 29.57
CA GLY A 672 24.14 -9.16 30.39
C GLY A 672 23.52 -8.54 31.65
N PRO A 673 24.37 -7.96 32.51
CA PRO A 673 23.93 -7.35 33.74
C PRO A 673 23.36 -5.94 33.53
N VAL A 674 22.25 -5.63 34.22
CA VAL A 674 21.63 -4.29 34.18
C VAL A 674 22.12 -3.47 35.38
N TYR A 675 22.97 -2.48 35.13
CA TYR A 675 23.56 -1.64 36.17
C TYR A 675 22.55 -0.63 36.73
N VAL A 676 22.51 -0.51 38.06
CA VAL A 676 21.52 0.30 38.79
C VAL A 676 22.16 1.06 39.95
N HIS A 677 21.52 2.17 40.35
CA HIS A 677 21.93 2.97 41.51
C HIS A 677 21.09 2.63 42.72
N SER A 678 21.69 2.62 43.92
CA SER A 678 20.93 2.46 45.17
C SER A 678 20.29 3.78 45.60
N THR A 679 19.06 3.72 46.15
CA THR A 679 18.34 4.90 46.64
C THR A 679 18.69 5.30 48.09
N GLY A 680 19.42 4.46 48.83
CA GLY A 680 19.76 4.64 50.26
C GLY A 680 21.25 4.95 50.52
N ASP A 681 21.75 4.65 51.73
CA ASP A 681 23.12 5.00 52.22
C ASP A 681 24.29 4.35 51.44
N ALA A 682 24.00 3.53 50.43
CA ALA A 682 24.98 2.82 49.61
C ALA A 682 25.19 3.43 48.21
N ARG A 683 24.93 4.73 48.01
CA ARG A 683 25.06 5.42 46.70
C ARG A 683 26.46 5.33 46.08
N SER A 684 27.50 5.19 46.89
CA SER A 684 28.90 5.06 46.42
C SER A 684 29.29 3.63 46.03
N ARG A 685 28.35 2.66 46.06
CA ARG A 685 28.58 1.28 45.62
C ARG A 685 27.90 1.02 44.28
N ARG A 686 28.57 0.23 43.44
CA ARG A 686 28.03 -0.22 42.16
C ARG A 686 27.14 -1.45 42.37
N PHE A 687 25.95 -1.44 41.77
CA PHE A 687 25.02 -2.57 41.79
C PHE A 687 24.64 -2.94 40.36
N ALA A 688 24.37 -4.22 40.14
CA ALA A 688 23.80 -4.68 38.89
C ALA A 688 22.86 -5.87 39.09
N VAL A 689 21.82 -5.91 38.27
CA VAL A 689 20.74 -6.89 38.35
C VAL A 689 21.03 -8.07 37.45
N ASN A 690 20.83 -9.27 37.99
CA ASN A 690 20.70 -10.50 37.21
C ASN A 690 19.22 -10.83 37.03
N PHE A 691 18.74 -10.72 35.79
CA PHE A 691 17.35 -11.05 35.41
C PHE A 691 17.14 -12.51 35.01
N ARG A 692 18.12 -13.39 35.22
CA ARG A 692 17.97 -14.85 35.06
C ARG A 692 17.53 -15.24 33.64
N PHE A 693 18.30 -14.82 32.64
CA PHE A 693 18.05 -15.09 31.22
C PHE A 693 17.68 -16.56 30.93
N ARG A 694 16.70 -16.76 30.04
CA ARG A 694 16.14 -18.09 29.73
C ARG A 694 15.86 -18.29 28.23
N GLU A 695 16.78 -17.87 27.37
CA GLU A 695 16.71 -18.08 25.91
C GLU A 695 15.37 -17.59 25.32
N TRP A 696 14.96 -16.38 25.70
CA TRP A 696 13.68 -15.79 25.31
C TRP A 696 12.49 -16.75 25.49
N GLY A 697 12.45 -17.46 26.63
CA GLY A 697 11.37 -18.38 26.99
C GLY A 697 11.44 -19.75 26.30
N LYS A 698 12.41 -19.99 25.41
CA LYS A 698 12.56 -21.22 24.61
C LYS A 698 13.53 -22.25 25.18
N ARG A 699 14.05 -22.04 26.40
CA ARG A 699 15.04 -22.96 27.02
C ARG A 699 14.60 -24.43 27.07
N ASP A 700 13.29 -24.71 27.13
CA ASP A 700 12.77 -26.07 27.22
C ASP A 700 12.33 -26.66 25.86
N GLU A 701 12.39 -25.89 24.76
CA GLU A 701 11.90 -26.25 23.41
C GLU A 701 13.03 -26.79 22.48
N MET A 702 14.06 -27.42 23.07
CA MET A 702 15.39 -27.68 22.47
C MET A 702 15.48 -28.71 21.31
N GLU A 703 14.38 -29.20 20.76
CA GLU A 703 14.40 -30.13 19.61
C GLU A 703 14.14 -29.45 18.26
N SER A 704 13.78 -28.16 18.21
CA SER A 704 13.57 -27.42 16.95
C SER A 704 14.76 -26.55 16.55
N THR A 705 15.01 -26.46 15.25
CA THR A 705 16.01 -25.61 14.59
C THR A 705 15.59 -24.14 14.51
N ASP A 706 14.45 -23.77 15.10
CA ASP A 706 13.75 -22.50 14.85
C ASP A 706 14.27 -21.35 15.73
N ARG A 707 15.56 -21.01 15.55
CA ARG A 707 16.17 -19.79 16.11
C ARG A 707 15.98 -18.57 15.20
N ALA A 708 15.93 -18.80 13.89
CA ALA A 708 15.48 -17.84 12.90
C ALA A 708 14.78 -18.63 11.80
N ALA A 709 13.68 -18.11 11.25
CA ALA A 709 12.97 -18.73 10.13
C ALA A 709 13.73 -18.57 8.80
N ASP A 710 15.06 -18.48 8.82
CA ASP A 710 15.90 -18.20 7.66
C ASP A 710 16.27 -19.47 6.85
N GLY A 711 15.81 -20.65 7.27
CA GLY A 711 16.10 -21.91 6.60
C GLY A 711 17.59 -22.32 6.65
N LEU A 712 18.40 -21.65 7.47
CA LEU A 712 19.80 -22.00 7.69
C LEU A 712 19.94 -23.00 8.85
N ASP A 713 21.06 -23.74 8.83
CA ASP A 713 21.40 -24.67 9.91
C ASP A 713 21.98 -23.92 11.10
N TRP A 714 21.11 -23.60 12.08
CA TRP A 714 21.49 -22.94 13.32
C TRP A 714 22.05 -23.94 14.34
N PRO A 715 23.21 -23.65 14.98
CA PRO A 715 23.81 -24.58 15.92
C PRO A 715 22.92 -24.80 17.16
N ILE A 716 22.62 -26.05 17.48
CA ILE A 716 21.92 -26.41 18.72
C ILE A 716 22.92 -26.38 19.88
N MET A 717 22.61 -25.58 20.90
CA MET A 717 23.44 -25.48 22.11
C MET A 717 23.13 -26.64 23.06
N ASN A 718 24.18 -27.22 23.63
CA ASN A 718 24.04 -28.22 24.68
C ASN A 718 23.70 -27.58 26.04
N ALA A 719 23.38 -28.40 27.03
CA ALA A 719 22.97 -27.93 28.36
C ALA A 719 24.03 -27.07 29.07
N GLU A 720 25.32 -27.35 28.86
CA GLU A 720 26.43 -26.55 29.43
C GLU A 720 26.48 -25.17 28.80
N GLN A 721 26.38 -25.08 27.48
CA GLN A 721 26.36 -23.82 26.73
C GLN A 721 25.14 -22.94 27.07
N LEU A 722 23.97 -23.57 27.29
CA LEU A 722 22.80 -22.85 27.76
C LEU A 722 22.96 -22.32 29.19
N ASP A 723 23.62 -23.09 30.06
CA ASP A 723 23.93 -22.63 31.42
C ASP A 723 24.95 -21.49 31.40
N GLU A 724 25.92 -21.51 30.50
CA GLU A 724 26.86 -20.41 30.27
C GLU A 724 26.11 -19.10 29.94
N ASN A 725 25.10 -19.14 29.06
CA ASN A 725 24.29 -17.96 28.73
C ASN A 725 23.44 -17.50 29.92
N ALA A 726 22.73 -18.43 30.57
CA ALA A 726 21.85 -18.12 31.68
C ALA A 726 22.59 -17.53 32.91
N THR A 727 23.88 -17.87 33.05
CA THR A 727 24.74 -17.38 34.14
C THR A 727 25.66 -16.23 33.73
N PHE A 728 25.58 -15.75 32.49
CA PHE A 728 26.48 -14.71 31.97
C PHE A 728 26.44 -13.45 32.83
N ALA A 729 25.27 -12.84 33.05
CA ALA A 729 25.11 -11.65 33.89
C ALA A 729 25.74 -11.82 35.28
N ARG A 730 25.41 -12.90 36.00
CA ARG A 730 25.97 -13.18 37.34
C ARG A 730 27.49 -13.24 37.30
N ARG A 731 28.07 -14.01 36.38
CA ARG A 731 29.54 -14.18 36.30
C ARG A 731 30.25 -12.90 35.88
N VAL A 732 29.63 -12.08 35.02
CA VAL A 732 30.15 -10.74 34.68
C VAL A 732 30.16 -9.84 35.91
N ILE A 733 29.08 -9.82 36.70
CA ILE A 733 29.00 -9.03 37.94
C ILE A 733 30.08 -9.46 38.94
N GLU A 734 30.24 -10.77 39.14
CA GLU A 734 31.23 -11.33 40.06
C GLU A 734 32.67 -11.06 39.62
N SER A 735 32.92 -10.87 38.33
CA SER A 735 34.25 -10.57 37.77
C SER A 735 34.51 -9.07 37.52
N ASP A 736 33.49 -8.21 37.60
CA ASP A 736 33.66 -6.76 37.44
C ASP A 736 34.19 -6.11 38.73
N LEU A 737 35.50 -5.90 38.76
CA LEU A 737 36.22 -5.28 39.87
C LEU A 737 36.60 -3.82 39.63
N SER A 738 36.34 -3.26 38.44
CA SER A 738 36.87 -1.96 38.02
C SER A 738 35.77 -0.99 37.59
N PRO A 739 35.75 0.27 38.06
CA PRO A 739 36.71 0.90 38.99
C PRO A 739 36.56 0.42 40.44
N SER A 740 35.41 -0.18 40.78
CA SER A 740 35.16 -0.84 42.06
C SER A 740 34.31 -2.10 41.86
N PRO A 741 34.32 -3.05 42.82
CA PRO A 741 33.49 -4.24 42.76
C PRO A 741 32.00 -3.94 42.61
N VAL A 742 31.31 -4.75 41.82
CA VAL A 742 29.86 -4.66 41.60
C VAL A 742 29.13 -5.63 42.52
N THR A 743 28.08 -5.15 43.19
CA THR A 743 27.22 -5.98 44.04
C THR A 743 26.08 -6.57 43.22
N LEU A 744 25.95 -7.89 43.27
CA LEU A 744 24.88 -8.65 42.61
C LEU A 744 23.52 -8.41 43.28
N VAL A 745 22.54 -8.05 42.46
CA VAL A 745 21.12 -7.99 42.81
C VAL A 745 20.38 -9.07 42.04
N GLU A 746 19.80 -10.04 42.74
CA GLU A 746 18.98 -11.08 42.10
C GLU A 746 17.54 -10.61 41.90
N SER A 747 17.00 -10.89 40.72
CA SER A 747 15.59 -10.69 40.38
C SER A 747 14.78 -11.95 40.63
N ARG A 748 13.52 -11.78 41.06
CA ARG A 748 12.53 -12.86 41.06
C ARG A 748 11.87 -13.07 39.70
N VAL A 749 11.91 -12.06 38.85
CA VAL A 749 11.35 -12.04 37.49
C VAL A 749 12.44 -12.44 36.49
N CYS A 750 12.09 -13.33 35.57
CA CYS A 750 12.87 -13.66 34.39
C CYS A 750 12.56 -12.62 33.29
N LEU A 751 13.57 -11.90 32.82
CA LEU A 751 13.41 -10.93 31.74
C LEU A 751 14.73 -10.60 31.04
N GLU A 752 14.63 -9.93 29.89
CA GLU A 752 15.73 -9.48 29.06
C GLU A 752 15.87 -7.95 29.06
N GLY A 753 17.10 -7.41 29.06
CA GLY A 753 17.31 -5.96 29.08
C GLY A 753 16.66 -5.21 27.91
N GLY A 754 16.51 -5.83 26.73
CA GLY A 754 15.82 -5.23 25.57
C GLY A 754 14.32 -5.00 25.78
N ALA A 755 13.70 -5.70 26.73
CA ALA A 755 12.30 -5.47 27.10
C ALA A 755 12.11 -4.18 27.95
N LEU A 756 13.20 -3.53 28.39
CA LEU A 756 13.16 -2.39 29.30
C LEU A 756 13.59 -1.09 28.62
N VAL A 757 12.64 -0.18 28.40
CA VAL A 757 12.91 1.18 27.89
C VAL A 757 12.55 2.21 28.95
N VAL A 758 13.56 2.78 29.62
CA VAL A 758 13.39 3.71 30.76
C VAL A 758 13.82 5.13 30.42
N ASP A 759 13.12 6.12 30.98
CA ASP A 759 13.47 7.54 30.84
C ASP A 759 14.44 8.06 31.91
N GLY A 760 14.68 7.27 32.97
CA GLY A 760 15.43 7.68 34.17
C GLY A 760 14.68 8.57 35.15
N ASP A 761 13.45 9.00 34.81
CA ASP A 761 12.57 9.86 35.61
C ASP A 761 11.39 9.08 36.24
N GLY A 762 11.45 7.75 36.20
CA GLY A 762 10.48 6.85 36.81
C GLY A 762 9.44 6.30 35.84
N THR A 763 9.62 6.45 34.53
CA THR A 763 8.75 5.86 33.51
C THR A 763 9.42 4.66 32.84
N LEU A 764 8.66 3.57 32.71
CA LEU A 764 9.03 2.39 31.92
C LEU A 764 8.02 2.22 30.78
N LEU A 765 8.54 2.03 29.57
CA LEU A 765 7.79 1.53 28.41
C LEU A 765 8.12 0.04 28.24
N ALA A 766 7.10 -0.81 28.15
CA ALA A 766 7.28 -2.26 28.04
C ALA A 766 6.10 -2.93 27.31
N THR A 767 6.35 -4.10 26.73
CA THR A 767 5.31 -4.93 26.10
C THR A 767 4.84 -6.03 27.06
N GLU A 768 3.52 -6.27 27.10
CA GLU A 768 2.93 -7.34 27.92
C GLU A 768 3.34 -8.71 27.42
N SER A 769 3.44 -8.88 26.09
CA SER A 769 3.82 -10.13 25.44
C SER A 769 5.22 -10.61 25.78
N SER A 770 6.17 -9.74 26.09
CA SER A 770 7.55 -10.12 26.44
C SER A 770 7.79 -10.34 27.94
N ILE A 771 7.02 -9.69 28.82
CA ILE A 771 7.25 -9.74 30.28
C ILE A 771 6.18 -10.53 31.04
N ILE A 772 4.89 -10.35 30.72
CA ILE A 772 3.76 -10.88 31.51
C ILE A 772 3.32 -12.28 31.00
N ASN A 773 4.12 -12.93 30.18
CA ASN A 773 3.78 -14.22 29.61
C ASN A 773 4.25 -15.40 30.48
N ASP A 774 3.66 -16.57 30.27
CA ASP A 774 4.02 -17.78 31.02
C ASP A 774 5.36 -18.39 30.59
N ASN A 775 5.86 -18.10 29.38
CA ASN A 775 7.15 -18.65 28.93
C ASN A 775 8.35 -17.98 29.65
N ARG A 776 8.19 -16.74 30.12
CA ARG A 776 9.14 -16.05 31.00
C ARG A 776 8.83 -16.26 32.48
N ASN A 777 7.61 -15.94 32.89
CA ASN A 777 7.26 -15.73 34.30
C ASN A 777 6.07 -16.59 34.76
N ALA A 778 6.10 -17.89 34.45
CA ALA A 778 5.08 -18.85 34.87
C ALA A 778 4.76 -18.75 36.37
N GLY A 779 3.48 -18.51 36.67
CA GLY A 779 2.97 -18.49 38.05
C GLY A 779 3.19 -17.16 38.81
N LEU A 780 3.74 -16.13 38.18
CA LEU A 780 3.78 -14.77 38.74
C LEU A 780 2.64 -13.92 38.19
N SER A 781 1.95 -13.20 39.07
CA SER A 781 0.92 -12.24 38.67
C SER A 781 1.54 -10.93 38.15
N ARG A 782 0.79 -10.20 37.32
CA ARG A 782 1.17 -8.85 36.85
C ARG A 782 1.56 -7.92 38.00
N SER A 783 0.81 -7.93 39.11
CA SER A 783 1.11 -7.08 40.26
C SER A 783 2.42 -7.44 40.95
N GLU A 784 2.78 -8.72 41.01
CA GLU A 784 4.07 -9.19 41.54
C GLU A 784 5.23 -8.78 40.64
N ILE A 785 5.06 -8.92 39.32
CA ILE A 785 6.04 -8.49 38.32
C ILE A 785 6.26 -6.97 38.43
N GLU A 786 5.18 -6.19 38.41
CA GLU A 786 5.30 -4.73 38.53
C GLU A 786 5.93 -4.32 39.86
N ALA A 787 5.61 -4.99 40.97
CA ALA A 787 6.22 -4.69 42.27
C ALA A 787 7.74 -4.92 42.26
N GLU A 788 8.19 -5.98 41.61
CA GLU A 788 9.61 -6.28 41.46
C GLU A 788 10.31 -5.27 40.53
N LEU A 789 9.69 -4.89 39.40
CA LEU A 789 10.23 -3.86 38.50
C LEU A 789 10.32 -2.49 39.19
N ARG A 790 9.31 -2.10 39.98
CA ARG A 790 9.38 -0.86 40.79
C ARG A 790 10.52 -0.90 41.81
N ARG A 791 10.81 -2.06 42.41
CA ARG A 791 11.92 -2.24 43.35
C ARG A 791 13.29 -2.13 42.66
N LEU A 792 13.43 -2.74 41.49
CA LEU A 792 14.71 -2.88 40.77
C LEU A 792 15.05 -1.66 39.91
N LEU A 793 14.06 -1.01 39.31
CA LEU A 793 14.27 0.06 38.33
C LEU A 793 13.89 1.44 38.87
N GLY A 794 13.20 1.51 40.01
CA GLY A 794 12.78 2.78 40.61
C GLY A 794 11.66 3.47 39.84
N VAL A 795 10.96 2.73 38.99
CA VAL A 795 9.88 3.25 38.16
C VAL A 795 8.63 3.48 38.99
N GLU A 796 7.94 4.59 38.75
CA GLU A 796 6.66 4.95 39.37
C GLU A 796 5.50 4.55 38.44
N LYS A 797 5.71 4.71 37.12
CA LYS A 797 4.71 4.45 36.08
C LYS A 797 5.25 3.47 35.05
N ILE A 798 4.45 2.45 34.75
CA ILE A 798 4.72 1.49 33.68
C ILE A 798 3.63 1.66 32.64
N ILE A 799 4.02 1.94 31.40
CA ILE A 799 3.13 2.03 30.24
C ILE A 799 3.28 0.71 29.49
N TRP A 800 2.18 -0.03 29.45
CA TRP A 800 2.13 -1.36 28.86
C TRP A 800 1.55 -1.29 27.45
N PHE A 801 2.27 -1.86 26.49
CA PHE A 801 1.79 -2.12 25.15
C PHE A 801 1.41 -3.60 25.00
N PRO A 802 0.38 -3.97 24.23
CA PRO A 802 0.00 -5.38 24.08
C PRO A 802 1.13 -6.27 23.54
N GLY A 803 1.87 -5.81 22.52
CA GLY A 803 2.86 -6.61 21.78
C GLY A 803 2.23 -7.85 21.15
N ARG A 804 3.00 -8.87 20.77
CA ARG A 804 2.49 -10.14 20.19
C ARG A 804 3.38 -11.32 20.57
N LYS A 805 2.80 -12.36 21.17
CA LYS A 805 3.52 -13.60 21.51
C LYS A 805 3.83 -14.39 20.24
N GLY A 806 5.08 -14.80 20.08
CA GLY A 806 5.58 -15.59 18.95
C GLY A 806 5.58 -14.87 17.62
N LEU A 807 5.44 -13.53 17.61
CA LEU A 807 5.59 -12.74 16.38
C LEU A 807 7.07 -12.61 16.00
N ASP A 808 7.95 -12.50 16.99
CA ASP A 808 9.38 -12.68 16.86
C ASP A 808 9.94 -13.52 18.02
N VAL A 809 11.23 -13.86 17.97
CA VAL A 809 11.90 -14.60 19.05
C VAL A 809 11.78 -13.93 20.42
N THR A 810 11.65 -12.60 20.46
CA THR A 810 11.63 -11.82 21.70
C THR A 810 10.23 -11.61 22.29
N ASP A 811 9.17 -12.05 21.59
CA ASP A 811 7.77 -11.73 21.90
C ASP A 811 7.52 -10.20 21.90
N VAL A 812 8.11 -9.48 20.94
CA VAL A 812 8.09 -8.04 20.68
C VAL A 812 8.76 -7.25 21.82
N HIS A 813 10.09 -7.21 21.85
CA HIS A 813 10.82 -6.31 22.74
C HIS A 813 10.55 -4.83 22.46
N ALA A 814 10.52 -4.02 23.51
CA ALA A 814 10.23 -2.60 23.40
C ALA A 814 11.36 -1.80 22.73
N ASP A 815 12.63 -2.23 22.85
CA ASP A 815 13.79 -1.51 22.30
C ASP A 815 13.91 -1.56 20.77
N ALA A 816 13.21 -2.48 20.12
CA ALA A 816 13.05 -2.51 18.67
C ALA A 816 11.99 -1.52 18.19
N GLU A 817 11.00 -1.23 19.03
CA GLU A 817 9.81 -0.45 18.68
C GLU A 817 9.91 1.02 19.09
N VAL A 818 10.37 1.30 20.31
CA VAL A 818 10.37 2.65 20.91
C VAL A 818 11.61 2.90 21.74
N GLY A 819 12.16 4.11 21.65
CA GLY A 819 13.33 4.53 22.43
C GLY A 819 13.17 5.93 22.99
N PHE A 820 13.63 6.15 24.23
CA PHE A 820 13.72 7.50 24.78
C PHE A 820 14.93 8.25 24.23
N ILE A 821 14.71 9.48 23.76
CA ILE A 821 15.80 10.43 23.49
C ILE A 821 16.17 11.20 24.76
N ARG A 822 15.13 11.57 25.51
CA ARG A 822 15.17 12.27 26.81
C ARG A 822 13.77 12.16 27.45
N PRO A 823 13.61 12.42 28.75
CA PRO A 823 12.29 12.34 29.39
C PRO A 823 11.22 13.13 28.63
N GLY A 824 10.08 12.47 28.36
CA GLY A 824 8.96 13.02 27.58
C GLY A 824 9.14 13.02 26.05
N VAL A 825 10.30 12.62 25.50
CA VAL A 825 10.54 12.58 24.05
C VAL A 825 11.01 11.20 23.59
N VAL A 826 10.25 10.61 22.69
CA VAL A 826 10.47 9.25 22.21
C VAL A 826 10.61 9.22 20.70
N VAL A 827 11.40 8.29 20.21
CA VAL A 827 11.38 7.86 18.81
C VAL A 827 10.63 6.56 18.70
N LEU A 828 9.80 6.42 17.67
CA LEU A 828 8.95 5.26 17.41
C LEU A 828 9.29 4.70 16.03
N SER A 829 9.61 3.41 15.98
CA SER A 829 9.93 2.71 14.75
C SER A 829 8.66 2.48 13.96
N ARG A 830 8.64 2.89 12.70
CA ARG A 830 7.56 2.59 11.78
C ARG A 830 8.06 1.52 10.80
N PRO A 831 7.56 0.28 10.93
CA PRO A 831 7.94 -0.81 10.04
C PRO A 831 7.64 -0.47 8.58
N HIS A 832 8.48 -0.97 7.68
CA HIS A 832 8.27 -0.77 6.24
C HIS A 832 6.98 -1.46 5.78
N ALA A 833 6.28 -0.89 4.80
CA ALA A 833 4.98 -1.43 4.37
C ALA A 833 5.02 -2.86 3.77
N SER A 834 6.22 -3.40 3.50
CA SER A 834 6.43 -4.78 3.04
C SER A 834 6.43 -5.82 4.16
N VAL A 835 6.57 -5.42 5.44
CA VAL A 835 6.48 -6.37 6.55
C VAL A 835 5.02 -6.81 6.78
N PRO A 836 4.79 -7.99 7.41
CA PRO A 836 3.46 -8.42 7.78
C PRO A 836 2.65 -7.34 8.52
N ARG A 837 1.35 -7.27 8.25
CA ARG A 837 0.46 -6.25 8.82
C ARG A 837 0.48 -6.23 10.36
N THR A 838 0.74 -7.37 10.99
CA THR A 838 0.89 -7.51 12.45
C THR A 838 1.91 -6.53 13.04
N TRP A 839 3.02 -6.26 12.36
CA TRP A 839 4.03 -5.29 12.79
C TRP A 839 3.52 -3.84 12.68
N LEU A 840 2.79 -3.51 11.61
CA LEU A 840 2.14 -2.20 11.47
C LEU A 840 1.05 -1.98 12.54
N ASP A 841 0.30 -3.02 12.90
CA ASP A 841 -0.69 -2.97 13.97
C ASP A 841 -0.03 -2.72 15.34
N VAL A 842 1.11 -3.37 15.63
CA VAL A 842 1.92 -3.11 16.84
C VAL A 842 2.36 -1.64 16.89
N TYR A 843 2.90 -1.11 15.79
CA TYR A 843 3.27 0.31 15.69
C TYR A 843 2.09 1.25 15.95
N GLU A 844 0.92 0.99 15.33
CA GLU A 844 -0.27 1.82 15.48
C GLU A 844 -0.79 1.82 16.93
N GLU A 845 -0.79 0.65 17.59
CA GLU A 845 -1.18 0.47 19.00
C GLU A 845 -0.23 1.23 19.94
N ILE A 846 1.09 1.08 19.77
CA ILE A 846 2.08 1.80 20.59
C ILE A 846 1.90 3.31 20.43
N ARG A 847 1.72 3.78 19.18
CA ARG A 847 1.50 5.21 18.88
C ARG A 847 0.23 5.73 19.56
N GLU A 848 -0.87 4.99 19.51
CA GLU A 848 -2.13 5.38 20.13
C GLU A 848 -2.01 5.47 21.66
N ILE A 849 -1.41 4.45 22.29
CA ILE A 849 -1.20 4.40 23.73
C ILE A 849 -0.31 5.56 24.19
N LEU A 850 0.81 5.82 23.49
CA LEU A 850 1.70 6.94 23.80
C LEU A 850 0.98 8.29 23.66
N THR A 851 0.14 8.46 22.62
CA THR A 851 -0.61 9.71 22.39
C THR A 851 -1.62 9.98 23.51
N GLN A 852 -2.19 8.93 24.11
CA GLN A 852 -3.18 9.04 25.19
C GLN A 852 -2.55 9.03 26.60
N SER A 853 -1.24 8.78 26.69
CA SER A 853 -0.51 8.64 27.94
C SER A 853 0.32 9.88 28.26
N VAL A 854 0.67 9.99 29.54
CA VAL A 854 1.70 10.89 30.06
C VAL A 854 2.74 10.08 30.80
N ASP A 855 3.95 10.58 30.94
CA ASP A 855 5.00 9.93 31.70
C ASP A 855 4.77 10.02 33.23
N ALA A 856 5.71 9.49 34.03
CA ALA A 856 5.61 9.49 35.50
C ALA A 856 5.55 10.89 36.12
N LYS A 857 6.09 11.91 35.44
CA LYS A 857 6.07 13.31 35.88
C LYS A 857 4.92 14.11 35.27
N GLY A 858 4.01 13.44 34.55
CA GLY A 858 2.83 14.05 33.95
C GLY A 858 3.09 14.79 32.64
N ARG A 859 4.26 14.60 32.01
CA ARG A 859 4.58 15.19 30.72
C ARG A 859 3.92 14.37 29.60
N PRO A 860 3.25 15.01 28.62
CA PRO A 860 2.81 14.31 27.41
C PRO A 860 4.01 13.91 26.55
N PHE A 861 3.88 12.84 25.78
CA PHE A 861 4.96 12.38 24.89
C PHE A 861 5.04 13.20 23.60
N GLU A 862 6.24 13.69 23.30
CA GLU A 862 6.64 14.14 21.97
C GLU A 862 7.15 12.93 21.18
N ILE A 863 6.38 12.49 20.17
CA ILE A 863 6.64 11.25 19.42
C ILE A 863 7.25 11.58 18.06
N HIS A 864 8.45 11.07 17.80
CA HIS A 864 9.14 11.19 16.51
C HIS A 864 9.17 9.85 15.79
N THR A 865 8.48 9.75 14.66
CA THR A 865 8.46 8.51 13.89
C THR A 865 9.70 8.39 13.00
N VAL A 866 10.38 7.24 13.06
CA VAL A 866 11.51 6.89 12.19
C VAL A 866 11.09 5.74 11.27
N ASP A 867 11.21 5.95 9.97
CA ASP A 867 10.87 4.94 8.96
C ASP A 867 11.98 3.91 8.80
N GLU A 868 11.63 2.64 8.91
CA GLU A 868 12.52 1.54 8.56
C GLU A 868 12.71 1.44 7.03
N PRO A 869 13.87 0.95 6.56
CA PRO A 869 14.06 0.62 5.16
C PRO A 869 13.27 -0.64 4.80
N ASP A 870 13.13 -0.92 3.51
CA ASP A 870 12.61 -2.21 3.09
C ASP A 870 13.55 -3.32 3.62
N PRO A 871 13.07 -4.27 4.43
CA PRO A 871 13.90 -5.33 5.00
C PRO A 871 14.62 -6.19 3.95
N THR A 872 14.14 -6.21 2.70
CA THR A 872 14.86 -6.87 1.59
C THR A 872 16.21 -6.21 1.24
N ILE A 873 16.51 -5.01 1.76
CA ILE A 873 17.81 -4.34 1.58
C ILE A 873 18.96 -5.15 2.18
N ILE A 874 18.68 -5.91 3.23
CA ILE A 874 19.61 -6.88 3.80
C ILE A 874 19.42 -8.27 3.16
N GLY A 875 19.07 -8.34 1.87
CA GLY A 875 19.03 -9.58 1.08
C GLY A 875 17.80 -10.45 1.32
N ASP A 876 17.84 -11.69 0.81
CA ASP A 876 16.76 -12.66 0.95
C ASP A 876 16.63 -13.11 2.41
N LEU A 877 15.65 -12.54 3.10
CA LEU A 877 15.25 -12.97 4.42
C LEU A 877 14.17 -14.02 4.25
N SER A 878 14.47 -15.26 4.63
CA SER A 878 13.49 -16.34 4.72
C SER A 878 12.62 -16.21 5.97
N TYR A 879 13.01 -15.34 6.91
CA TYR A 879 12.37 -15.14 8.19
C TYR A 879 11.40 -13.95 8.21
N GLU A 880 10.28 -14.11 8.92
CA GLU A 880 9.19 -13.12 9.03
C GLU A 880 9.47 -11.98 10.05
N GLU A 881 10.70 -11.89 10.59
CA GLU A 881 11.06 -11.05 11.76
C GLU A 881 12.15 -9.97 11.48
N PRO A 882 12.09 -9.19 10.38
CA PRO A 882 13.24 -8.36 10.01
C PRO A 882 13.60 -7.29 11.04
N ALA A 883 14.82 -7.35 11.58
CA ALA A 883 15.34 -6.35 12.52
C ALA A 883 16.05 -5.19 11.77
N THR A 884 15.28 -4.38 11.04
CA THR A 884 15.78 -3.17 10.33
C THR A 884 15.35 -1.86 11.00
N ASN A 885 15.23 -1.89 12.32
CA ASN A 885 14.80 -0.75 13.12
C ASN A 885 15.96 0.22 13.45
N TYR A 886 15.84 1.47 13.01
CA TYR A 886 16.78 2.54 13.40
C TYR A 886 16.64 2.94 14.87
N VAL A 887 15.53 2.60 15.52
CA VAL A 887 15.28 2.84 16.95
C VAL A 887 16.17 1.97 17.85
N ASN A 888 16.74 0.88 17.33
CA ASN A 888 17.69 0.04 18.04
C ASN A 888 19.13 0.63 17.99
N PHE A 889 19.23 1.93 18.25
CA PHE A 889 20.47 2.68 18.43
C PHE A 889 20.98 2.54 19.86
N TYR A 890 22.22 2.97 20.10
CA TYR A 890 22.83 2.92 21.43
C TYR A 890 23.46 4.25 21.82
N PHE A 891 23.17 4.75 23.03
CA PHE A 891 23.84 5.95 23.53
C PHE A 891 25.26 5.62 24.01
N VAL A 892 26.18 6.55 23.75
CA VAL A 892 27.54 6.54 24.31
C VAL A 892 27.84 7.91 24.91
N ASN A 893 28.90 8.02 25.69
CA ASN A 893 29.39 9.29 26.21
C ASN A 893 29.61 10.30 25.06
N GLY A 894 28.83 11.40 25.05
CA GLY A 894 28.92 12.45 24.04
C GLY A 894 28.44 12.05 22.62
N GLY A 895 27.87 10.85 22.43
CA GLY A 895 27.48 10.35 21.12
C GLY A 895 26.24 9.45 21.12
N LEU A 896 25.86 9.01 19.92
CA LEU A 896 24.84 7.99 19.67
C LEU A 896 25.32 7.15 18.49
N ILE A 897 25.37 5.84 18.66
CA ILE A 897 25.70 4.89 17.59
C ILE A 897 24.40 4.49 16.90
N LEU A 898 24.27 4.82 15.62
CA LEU A 898 23.07 4.62 14.83
C LEU A 898 23.30 3.51 13.79
N PRO A 899 22.42 2.50 13.67
CA PRO A 899 22.59 1.48 12.64
C PRO A 899 22.34 2.05 11.24
N GLN A 900 23.03 1.49 10.24
CA GLN A 900 22.79 1.71 8.82
C GLN A 900 22.62 0.36 8.11
N PHE A 901 21.69 0.31 7.17
CA PHE A 901 21.29 -0.94 6.50
C PHE A 901 21.60 -0.95 5.00
N GLY A 902 22.05 0.17 4.42
CA GLY A 902 22.42 0.30 3.01
C GLY A 902 21.34 0.95 2.13
N ASP A 903 20.24 1.40 2.72
CA ASP A 903 19.26 2.27 2.05
C ASP A 903 19.72 3.73 2.19
N GLU A 904 20.36 4.28 1.15
CA GLU A 904 20.93 5.63 1.21
C GLU A 904 19.93 6.73 1.60
N ILE A 905 18.64 6.55 1.27
CA ILE A 905 17.60 7.53 1.57
C ILE A 905 17.20 7.42 3.04
N ARG A 906 16.91 6.20 3.51
CA ARG A 906 16.45 5.96 4.88
C ARG A 906 17.57 6.12 5.90
N ASP A 907 18.77 5.64 5.58
CA ASP A 907 19.96 5.82 6.42
C ASP A 907 20.28 7.31 6.61
N ARG A 908 20.19 8.12 5.55
CA ARG A 908 20.38 9.58 5.65
C ARG A 908 19.27 10.24 6.45
N ALA A 909 18.00 9.87 6.22
CA ALA A 909 16.87 10.42 6.95
C ALA A 909 16.93 10.10 8.45
N ALA A 910 17.35 8.89 8.82
CA ALA A 910 17.58 8.51 10.20
C ALA A 910 18.69 9.37 10.82
N VAL A 911 19.86 9.49 10.17
CA VAL A 911 20.96 10.36 10.65
C VAL A 911 20.48 11.80 10.86
N GLU A 912 19.76 12.39 9.91
CA GLU A 912 19.24 13.75 10.04
C GLU A 912 18.25 13.90 11.20
N THR A 913 17.41 12.91 11.43
CA THR A 913 16.42 12.90 12.52
C THR A 913 17.14 12.85 13.87
N PHE A 914 18.04 11.89 14.06
CA PHE A 914 18.79 11.76 15.31
C PHE A 914 19.72 12.95 15.56
N GLN A 915 20.30 13.55 14.51
CA GLN A 915 21.14 14.75 14.65
C GLN A 915 20.33 15.97 15.13
N LYS A 916 19.06 16.09 14.70
CA LYS A 916 18.14 17.14 15.18
C LYS A 916 17.69 16.89 16.62
N LEU A 917 17.44 15.63 16.97
CA LEU A 917 16.95 15.24 18.30
C LEU A 917 18.05 15.28 19.38
N CYS A 918 19.31 15.04 18.98
CA CYS A 918 20.48 15.00 19.86
C CYS A 918 21.55 16.03 19.43
N PRO A 919 21.26 17.35 19.42
CA PRO A 919 22.17 18.35 18.86
C PRO A 919 23.51 18.47 19.60
N GLY A 920 23.57 18.07 20.87
CA GLY A 920 24.78 18.05 21.70
C GLY A 920 25.59 16.75 21.62
N ARG A 921 25.20 15.80 20.76
CA ARG A 921 25.86 14.50 20.62
C ARG A 921 26.31 14.28 19.17
N VAL A 922 27.41 13.56 19.02
CA VAL A 922 27.87 13.09 17.70
C VAL A 922 27.07 11.87 17.30
N ILE A 923 26.36 11.94 16.18
CA ILE A 923 25.69 10.78 15.59
C ILE A 923 26.73 9.99 14.78
N ARG A 924 27.00 8.76 15.18
CA ARG A 924 27.95 7.86 14.52
C ARG A 924 27.18 6.75 13.80
N PRO A 925 26.95 6.87 12.49
CA PRO A 925 26.38 5.79 11.71
C PRO A 925 27.35 4.60 11.62
N VAL A 926 26.83 3.40 11.81
CA VAL A 926 27.57 2.13 11.68
C VAL A 926 26.76 1.17 10.84
N TYR A 927 27.32 0.80 9.69
CA TYR A 927 26.71 -0.20 8.82
C TYR A 927 26.72 -1.58 9.50
N VAL A 928 25.55 -2.20 9.58
CA VAL A 928 25.35 -3.55 10.15
C VAL A 928 24.61 -4.41 9.14
N HIS A 929 25.13 -5.60 8.90
CA HIS A 929 24.67 -6.47 7.84
C HIS A 929 24.18 -7.80 8.40
N ALA A 930 25.03 -8.52 9.13
CA ALA A 930 24.69 -9.80 9.72
C ALA A 930 23.87 -9.70 11.00
N LEU A 931 24.03 -8.63 11.79
CA LEU A 931 23.26 -8.48 13.03
C LEU A 931 21.74 -8.53 12.77
N PRO A 932 21.17 -7.72 11.86
CA PRO A 932 19.73 -7.79 11.55
C PRO A 932 19.24 -9.19 11.17
N ARG A 933 20.05 -9.95 10.42
CA ARG A 933 19.74 -11.32 10.01
C ARG A 933 19.81 -12.35 11.13
N ALA A 934 20.52 -12.02 12.20
CA ALA A 934 20.63 -12.86 13.38
C ALA A 934 19.54 -12.54 14.43
N GLY A 935 18.61 -11.62 14.15
CA GLY A 935 17.44 -11.33 14.99
C GLY A 935 17.57 -10.10 15.90
N GLY A 936 18.53 -9.19 15.64
CA GLY A 936 18.68 -7.97 16.44
C GLY A 936 19.65 -6.96 15.82
N VAL A 937 19.84 -5.78 16.45
CA VAL A 937 20.68 -4.72 15.88
C VAL A 937 21.73 -4.24 16.91
N ILE A 938 22.01 -2.93 16.98
CA ILE A 938 23.12 -2.38 17.77
C ILE A 938 22.78 -2.37 19.26
N HIS A 939 21.56 -1.97 19.63
CA HIS A 939 21.14 -1.92 21.02
C HIS A 939 21.10 -3.33 21.64
N CYS A 940 20.64 -4.34 20.89
CA CYS A 940 20.62 -5.74 21.33
C CYS A 940 22.04 -6.29 21.60
N ALA A 941 23.04 -5.78 20.87
CA ALA A 941 24.43 -6.23 20.99
C ALA A 941 25.26 -5.43 22.02
N THR A 942 24.67 -4.45 22.71
CA THR A 942 25.38 -3.54 23.63
C THR A 942 24.72 -3.51 25.00
N GLN A 943 25.51 -3.32 26.06
CA GLN A 943 24.99 -3.10 27.41
C GLN A 943 25.86 -2.05 28.13
N PRO A 944 25.27 -0.95 28.66
CA PRO A 944 26.02 0.10 29.30
C PRO A 944 26.46 -0.31 30.71
N VAL A 945 27.70 0.05 31.06
CA VAL A 945 28.21 0.02 32.43
C VAL A 945 28.08 1.43 32.98
N ILE A 946 27.01 1.68 33.75
CA ILE A 946 26.71 3.03 34.25
C ILE A 946 27.71 3.47 35.32
N ALA A 947 28.15 4.73 35.23
CA ALA A 947 29.00 5.39 36.21
C ALA A 947 28.19 5.90 37.41
N LEU A 948 28.78 5.91 38.60
CA LEU A 948 28.18 6.59 39.74
C LEU A 948 28.25 8.11 39.54
N GLU A 949 27.38 8.86 40.22
CA GLU A 949 27.40 10.34 40.16
C GLU A 949 28.72 10.97 40.65
N GLU A 950 29.51 10.23 41.43
CA GLU A 950 30.79 10.66 42.01
C GLU A 950 32.03 10.26 41.15
N ASP A 951 31.85 9.44 40.12
CA ASP A 951 32.91 9.00 39.18
C ASP A 951 33.07 9.97 38.00
#